data_AF-A0A8T1TIW7-F1
#
_entry.id   AF-A0A8T1TIW7-F1
#
_cell.length_a   1.000
_cell.length_b   1.000
_cell.length_c   1.000
_cell.angle_alpha   90.00
_cell.angle_beta   90.00
_cell.angle_gamma   90.00
#
_symmetry.space_group_name_H-M   'P 1'
#
loop_
_entity.id
_entity.type
_entity.pdbx_description
1 polymer ?
#
loop_
_entity_poly.entity_id
_entity_poly.type
_entity_poly.pdbx_seq_one_letter_code
_entity_poly.pdbx_strand_id
1 'polypeptide(L)'
;MPSVICSSVKNCGKCRILPCWKLCGICTEATLLAWESCWRDFVIVFLQNGFQQTSDLGKKVEFQKIPHICYAVLQKMLTWVLDAVANEKQEDSSKLQAVKCWLNIFTVTMYKSTNFPESLQQFFIHTLTEILTYNPLLKASDAIHMQREWSFARTCPLLTTLYRKLFVAFSAEKLMCHLQQILETHEVNWQHVLSCFSTLVVCQTEAEQLVKDLLSSLLMKAFENYDMENMITAFLIARQAALEGPAVFMPYAEWFKVSFGNASGYHGSSKKALVFLLEFLSELVPFEAPQYLKVHIMHPPFVPTKYRPFLLEYITLAKTRLADLKVAIEDMGLYEDLSSTKETVQPQSQALEDVEKAIRIFENTGKIPTSVVEASIFRRPYYTSHFIPALLMPRVLPEIPDSRIVFIDSLKRADKIPPNLYSRYIQACHSLKEKLLQDGSTEIETDHLKEPVEQLKAELDELLMLITDQSKHDAVPAQIALISERLTTVLGHSNNANEAATFNSRIQLNICAPKLEQQDQCVIDLLLTSFCKNLIAASFFNPPDRQGLCLSLFVKMICGHRHLLPALLTRLYQLIYHQGPSLNDAHVLGLSAFMIHLNESKSLIPQVNIGSKVASAKGFSVTEYWNHLLVCRTGEALAFCMRFCTAAVAYFLCKFPSLSHDDLCNLLPSGLIKKLQYVVPRLSLEARGIGCEEEAPELSWRSLSCPSVNYPKTSLCLWKQTCFQELLKEKPFQLSLREWLLFELEVQPEKDILSASERQDFHYWALYQWYLPASSASGGCDGNLEKACGILIGTILDFSQRSELDSCGQLEKSEFSIHNRTVNPDILCRLQEMVLELGCRKTSSTGCWNDKGHFLFRIFQERLKTIGNGSAVGERLLRQQEVLLQKRILLSLPPSVLIMMCRRRKKMTLDCEDFFHFVNTELRNICSRGCALSYDITAHFLRGLLNASLDYEESAQVVNDVLKTCRTKCPIIISSAALWWLRLEPVLCSQWNRLFGAPLAEELQRLRKCQRSAASFLSLEAEFSLSDTPWISAAFLHFTVQQQAAHGRMRDALKRVGSDTEQLLVCLLFFSLMDLILTRLAPKQGTEVQTSLERCLEILGCLEEQGMSWLALFHSAEKDRGPYQILHSAASDQYISLLPIAFYSLIPCFHQNLLHREQTFLYVAVDMYTQMLRLYVEGENPQRSDQGGQSLQSVKHMDSLEVITKARQFLLHSIARCPKKSFIHIQQLLDPCEEFDPEVKAALFHSWKPPVAEDFYDEPALF
;
A
#
# COMPACT_ATOMS: atom_id res chain seq x y z
N MET A 1 38.54 -20.99 -46.69
CA MET A 1 38.17 -21.87 -47.82
C MET A 1 37.14 -21.19 -48.74
N PRO A 2 37.51 -20.15 -49.50
CA PRO A 2 36.56 -19.35 -50.28
C PRO A 2 36.70 -19.55 -51.81
N SER A 3 37.04 -20.74 -52.29
CA SER A 3 37.32 -20.98 -53.73
C SER A 3 36.69 -22.24 -54.35
N VAL A 4 35.78 -22.95 -53.68
CA VAL A 4 35.22 -24.22 -54.22
C VAL A 4 33.71 -24.17 -54.55
N ILE A 5 32.99 -23.08 -54.25
CA ILE A 5 31.52 -23.07 -54.42
C ILE A 5 31.04 -22.41 -55.74
N CYS A 6 31.95 -21.86 -56.56
CA CYS A 6 31.57 -21.21 -57.83
C CYS A 6 31.49 -22.15 -59.06
N SER A 7 31.75 -23.46 -58.94
CA SER A 7 31.81 -24.39 -60.09
C SER A 7 30.66 -25.40 -60.17
N SER A 8 29.68 -25.40 -59.27
CA SER A 8 28.63 -26.43 -59.23
C SER A 8 27.23 -25.97 -59.71
N VAL A 9 27.08 -24.75 -60.24
CA VAL A 9 25.77 -24.20 -60.62
C VAL A 9 25.32 -24.63 -62.04
N LYS A 10 26.16 -25.31 -62.84
CA LYS A 10 25.82 -25.64 -64.24
C LYS A 10 25.36 -27.07 -64.55
N ASN A 11 25.40 -28.02 -63.63
CA ASN A 11 24.94 -29.39 -63.90
C ASN A 11 24.44 -30.10 -62.64
N CYS A 12 23.24 -29.76 -62.15
CA CYS A 12 22.49 -30.67 -61.28
C CYS A 12 21.00 -30.31 -61.18
N GLY A 13 20.19 -30.85 -62.08
CA GLY A 13 18.73 -30.84 -61.98
C GLY A 13 18.16 -31.73 -60.86
N LYS A 14 19.00 -32.28 -59.97
CA LYS A 14 18.61 -33.12 -58.82
C LYS A 14 19.61 -32.99 -57.66
N CYS A 15 19.92 -31.77 -57.20
CA CYS A 15 20.48 -31.63 -55.86
C CYS A 15 19.33 -31.65 -54.84
N ARG A 16 19.06 -32.84 -54.28
CA ARG A 16 18.49 -32.93 -52.94
C ARG A 16 19.47 -32.20 -52.02
N ILE A 17 19.19 -30.94 -51.69
CA ILE A 17 19.76 -30.32 -50.51
C ILE A 17 19.37 -31.26 -49.37
N LEU A 18 20.33 -32.04 -48.86
CA LEU A 18 20.11 -32.82 -47.65
C LEU A 18 19.55 -31.84 -46.61
N PRO A 19 18.37 -32.09 -46.02
CA PRO A 19 17.83 -31.15 -45.06
C PRO A 19 18.78 -31.14 -43.87
N CYS A 20 19.46 -30.01 -43.66
CA CYS A 20 20.31 -29.76 -42.48
C CYS A 20 19.56 -29.98 -41.15
N TRP A 21 18.24 -30.14 -41.19
CA TRP A 21 17.36 -30.48 -40.07
C TRP A 21 17.67 -31.85 -39.44
N LYS A 22 18.24 -32.80 -40.19
CA LYS A 22 18.66 -34.12 -39.65
C LYS A 22 19.96 -34.09 -38.84
N LEU A 23 20.81 -33.07 -39.02
CA LEU A 23 22.10 -32.95 -38.32
C LEU A 23 21.97 -32.35 -36.91
N CYS A 24 20.85 -31.71 -36.59
CA CYS A 24 20.65 -31.02 -35.32
C CYS A 24 20.44 -32.00 -34.14
N GLY A 25 20.00 -33.24 -34.40
CA GLY A 25 19.74 -34.24 -33.35
C GLY A 25 20.97 -34.91 -32.73
N ILE A 26 22.20 -34.59 -33.18
CA ILE A 26 23.43 -35.33 -32.80
C ILE A 26 24.48 -34.43 -32.10
N CYS A 27 24.26 -33.11 -31.96
CA CYS A 27 25.31 -32.18 -31.52
C CYS A 27 25.28 -31.87 -30.00
N THR A 28 26.44 -31.95 -29.36
CA THR A 28 26.72 -31.49 -27.98
C THR A 28 26.90 -29.97 -27.92
N GLU A 29 26.75 -29.35 -26.74
CA GLU A 29 26.68 -27.89 -26.54
C GLU A 29 27.82 -27.07 -27.18
N ALA A 30 29.02 -27.64 -27.33
CA ALA A 30 30.18 -26.94 -27.89
C ALA A 30 30.15 -26.78 -29.43
N THR A 31 29.43 -27.62 -30.18
CA THR A 31 29.30 -27.52 -31.65
C THR A 31 28.17 -26.58 -32.11
N LEU A 32 27.30 -26.15 -31.19
CA LEU A 32 26.18 -25.25 -31.48
C LEU A 32 26.64 -23.82 -31.84
N LEU A 33 27.65 -23.27 -31.16
CA LEU A 33 28.13 -21.91 -31.41
C LEU A 33 28.77 -21.72 -32.80
N ALA A 34 29.51 -22.72 -33.29
CA ALA A 34 30.09 -22.70 -34.63
C ALA A 34 29.02 -22.82 -35.73
N TRP A 35 27.97 -23.61 -35.46
CA TRP A 35 26.82 -23.78 -36.34
C TRP A 35 25.94 -22.52 -36.40
N GLU A 36 25.72 -21.84 -35.28
CA GLU A 36 24.98 -20.57 -35.20
C GLU A 36 25.63 -19.47 -36.05
N SER A 37 26.97 -19.35 -36.04
CA SER A 37 27.67 -18.37 -36.87
C SER A 37 27.53 -18.66 -38.37
N CYS A 38 27.64 -19.91 -38.79
CA CYS A 38 27.44 -20.30 -40.20
C CYS A 38 25.99 -20.07 -40.65
N TRP A 39 25.00 -20.45 -39.82
CA TRP A 39 23.59 -20.24 -40.13
C TRP A 39 23.21 -18.77 -40.23
N ARG A 40 23.76 -17.94 -39.34
CA ARG A 40 23.60 -16.48 -39.38
C ARG A 40 24.03 -15.92 -40.74
N ASP A 41 25.19 -16.34 -41.24
CA ASP A 41 25.73 -15.82 -42.48
C ASP A 41 24.86 -16.26 -43.70
N PHE A 42 24.32 -17.48 -43.69
CA PHE A 42 23.34 -17.92 -44.71
C PHE A 42 22.04 -17.13 -44.68
N VAL A 43 21.48 -16.86 -43.49
CA VAL A 43 20.24 -16.08 -43.35
C VAL A 43 20.46 -14.63 -43.77
N ILE A 44 21.59 -14.02 -43.45
CA ILE A 44 21.94 -12.68 -43.94
C ILE A 44 21.96 -12.63 -45.46
N VAL A 45 22.52 -13.65 -46.13
CA VAL A 45 22.53 -13.75 -47.59
C VAL A 45 21.11 -13.93 -48.16
N PHE A 46 20.25 -14.73 -47.52
CA PHE A 46 18.87 -14.89 -47.95
C PHE A 46 18.02 -13.62 -47.74
N LEU A 47 18.25 -12.89 -46.65
CA LEU A 47 17.58 -11.61 -46.38
C LEU A 47 18.01 -10.52 -47.37
N GLN A 48 19.30 -10.41 -47.65
CA GLN A 48 19.85 -9.44 -48.60
C GLN A 48 19.32 -9.65 -50.01
N ASN A 49 19.19 -10.90 -50.46
CA ASN A 49 18.72 -11.20 -51.80
C ASN A 49 17.19 -11.35 -51.90
N GLY A 50 16.49 -11.60 -50.79
CA GLY A 50 15.03 -11.80 -50.75
C GLY A 50 14.20 -10.52 -50.58
N PHE A 51 14.70 -9.54 -49.82
CA PHE A 51 13.95 -8.32 -49.45
C PHE A 51 14.64 -7.02 -49.90
N GLN A 52 15.55 -7.07 -50.87
CA GLN A 52 16.17 -5.86 -51.44
C GLN A 52 15.16 -5.10 -52.31
N GLN A 53 15.00 -3.79 -52.09
CA GLN A 53 14.36 -2.93 -53.09
C GLN A 53 15.22 -2.91 -54.35
N THR A 54 14.61 -3.26 -55.48
CA THR A 54 15.25 -3.16 -56.80
C THR A 54 15.43 -1.70 -57.19
N SER A 55 16.45 -1.03 -56.65
CA SER A 55 16.94 0.23 -57.20
C SER A 55 18.04 -0.08 -58.22
N ASP A 56 17.67 0.05 -59.50
CA ASP A 56 18.52 0.25 -60.67
C ASP A 56 19.82 -0.56 -60.80
N LEU A 57 19.75 -1.68 -61.53
CA LEU A 57 20.79 -2.04 -62.51
C LEU A 57 20.25 -3.09 -63.48
N GLY A 58 19.97 -2.63 -64.71
CA GLY A 58 19.66 -3.50 -65.83
C GLY A 58 20.78 -4.51 -66.11
N LYS A 59 20.36 -5.66 -66.65
CA LYS A 59 21.15 -6.76 -67.24
C LYS A 59 21.58 -7.89 -66.27
N LYS A 60 20.67 -8.87 -66.09
CA LYS A 60 20.86 -10.30 -66.45
C LYS A 60 19.59 -11.08 -66.11
N VAL A 61 18.93 -11.65 -67.13
CA VAL A 61 17.66 -12.43 -67.04
C VAL A 61 17.78 -13.68 -66.15
N GLU A 62 18.99 -14.11 -65.79
CA GLU A 62 19.23 -15.30 -64.96
C GLU A 62 19.09 -15.07 -63.43
N PHE A 63 18.97 -13.83 -62.94
CA PHE A 63 18.93 -13.52 -61.49
C PHE A 63 17.51 -13.23 -60.92
N GLN A 64 16.46 -13.14 -61.73
CA GLN A 64 15.09 -12.83 -61.25
C GLN A 64 14.46 -13.91 -60.35
N LYS A 65 14.97 -15.15 -60.41
CA LYS A 65 14.47 -16.26 -59.58
C LYS A 65 15.12 -16.32 -58.19
N ILE A 66 16.23 -15.62 -57.96
CA ILE A 66 16.98 -15.71 -56.70
C ILE A 66 16.20 -15.12 -55.51
N PRO A 67 15.56 -13.93 -55.60
CA PRO A 67 14.74 -13.40 -54.50
C PRO A 67 13.58 -14.33 -54.14
N HIS A 68 12.90 -14.88 -55.15
CA HIS A 68 11.80 -15.83 -54.98
C HIS A 68 12.25 -17.14 -54.33
N ILE A 69 13.46 -17.63 -54.65
CA ILE A 69 14.03 -18.83 -54.02
C ILE A 69 14.42 -18.54 -52.57
N CYS A 70 15.05 -17.39 -52.28
CA CYS A 70 15.43 -16.99 -50.92
C CYS A 70 14.20 -16.83 -50.03
N TYR A 71 13.15 -16.19 -50.56
CA TYR A 71 11.85 -16.05 -49.93
C TYR A 71 11.19 -17.41 -49.66
N ALA A 72 11.12 -18.29 -50.67
CA ALA A 72 10.50 -19.61 -50.52
C ALA A 72 11.25 -20.51 -49.51
N VAL A 73 12.57 -20.34 -49.38
CA VAL A 73 13.37 -21.03 -48.37
C VAL A 73 13.03 -20.50 -46.97
N LEU A 74 13.03 -19.18 -46.77
CA LEU A 74 12.65 -18.57 -45.48
C LEU A 74 11.22 -18.93 -45.05
N GLN A 75 10.27 -18.94 -46.00
CA GLN A 75 8.88 -19.33 -45.74
C GLN A 75 8.75 -20.82 -45.39
N LYS A 76 9.46 -21.71 -46.09
CA LYS A 76 9.49 -23.15 -45.74
C LYS A 76 10.11 -23.42 -44.37
N MET A 77 11.00 -22.56 -43.92
CA MET A 77 11.61 -22.66 -42.60
C MET A 77 10.68 -22.15 -41.51
N LEU A 78 9.96 -21.04 -41.76
CA LEU A 78 8.96 -20.51 -40.84
C LEU A 78 7.78 -21.48 -40.67
N THR A 79 7.27 -22.04 -41.76
CA THR A 79 6.19 -23.05 -41.73
C THR A 79 6.60 -24.30 -40.93
N TRP A 80 7.84 -24.78 -41.08
CA TRP A 80 8.35 -25.88 -40.27
C TRP A 80 8.41 -25.57 -38.76
N VAL A 81 8.78 -24.33 -38.39
CA VAL A 81 8.75 -23.89 -36.98
C VAL A 81 7.31 -23.85 -36.46
N LEU A 82 6.37 -23.34 -37.25
CA LEU A 82 4.95 -23.27 -36.87
C LEU A 82 4.29 -24.65 -36.77
N ASP A 83 4.62 -25.59 -37.66
CA ASP A 83 4.19 -27.00 -37.60
C ASP A 83 4.67 -27.70 -36.31
N ALA A 84 5.91 -27.44 -35.88
CA ALA A 84 6.47 -27.99 -34.64
C ALA A 84 5.84 -27.35 -33.40
N VAL A 85 5.56 -26.04 -33.44
CA VAL A 85 4.84 -25.32 -32.37
C VAL A 85 3.41 -25.82 -32.20
N ALA A 86 2.73 -26.19 -33.28
CA ALA A 86 1.38 -26.74 -33.23
C ALA A 86 1.30 -28.16 -32.62
N ASN A 87 2.38 -28.95 -32.70
CA ASN A 87 2.41 -30.37 -32.33
C ASN A 87 3.23 -30.70 -31.06
N GLU A 88 3.55 -29.70 -30.22
CA GLU A 88 4.46 -29.80 -29.06
C GLU A 88 4.15 -30.95 -28.08
N LYS A 89 2.88 -31.36 -27.94
CA LYS A 89 2.46 -32.43 -27.02
C LYS A 89 2.86 -33.85 -27.48
N GLN A 90 3.31 -34.03 -28.72
CA GLN A 90 3.55 -35.34 -29.33
C GLN A 90 4.98 -35.53 -29.91
N GLU A 91 5.86 -34.52 -29.90
CA GLU A 91 7.15 -34.56 -30.61
C GLU A 91 8.39 -34.83 -29.74
N ASP A 92 9.39 -35.48 -30.36
CA ASP A 92 10.69 -35.85 -29.76
C ASP A 92 11.51 -34.64 -29.26
N SER A 93 12.18 -34.78 -28.11
CA SER A 93 12.98 -33.73 -27.46
C SER A 93 14.09 -33.11 -28.35
N SER A 94 14.59 -33.86 -29.33
CA SER A 94 15.61 -33.41 -30.28
C SER A 94 15.09 -32.40 -31.32
N LYS A 95 13.83 -32.51 -31.74
CA LYS A 95 13.19 -31.52 -32.63
C LYS A 95 12.94 -30.20 -31.91
N LEU A 96 12.50 -30.26 -30.65
CA LEU A 96 12.26 -29.07 -29.82
C LEU A 96 13.55 -28.27 -29.59
N GLN A 97 14.68 -28.95 -29.39
CA GLN A 97 15.98 -28.30 -29.25
C GLN A 97 16.42 -27.61 -30.56
N ALA A 98 16.19 -28.25 -31.70
CA ALA A 98 16.46 -27.64 -33.00
C ALA A 98 15.61 -26.37 -33.20
N VAL A 99 14.32 -26.40 -32.88
CA VAL A 99 13.41 -25.24 -32.97
C VAL A 99 13.86 -24.08 -32.06
N LYS A 100 14.35 -24.37 -30.84
CA LYS A 100 14.91 -23.34 -29.95
C LYS A 100 16.13 -22.63 -30.57
N CYS A 101 17.03 -23.39 -31.20
CA CYS A 101 18.15 -22.82 -31.94
C CYS A 101 17.68 -21.98 -33.12
N TRP A 102 16.63 -22.41 -33.83
CA TRP A 102 16.02 -21.65 -34.92
C TRP A 102 15.46 -20.30 -34.48
N LEU A 103 14.83 -20.25 -33.30
CA LEU A 103 14.31 -19.00 -32.76
C LEU A 103 15.41 -17.97 -32.47
N ASN A 104 16.68 -18.35 -32.33
CA ASN A 104 17.80 -17.41 -32.14
C ASN A 104 18.03 -16.50 -33.36
N ILE A 105 17.58 -16.91 -34.54
CA ILE A 105 17.66 -16.12 -35.77
C ILE A 105 16.83 -14.84 -35.67
N PHE A 106 15.68 -14.85 -34.98
CA PHE A 106 14.84 -13.66 -34.82
C PHE A 106 15.39 -12.66 -33.79
N THR A 107 16.60 -12.87 -33.26
CA THR A 107 17.20 -11.98 -32.26
C THR A 107 17.84 -10.77 -32.94
N VAL A 108 17.23 -9.59 -32.75
CA VAL A 108 17.66 -8.33 -33.39
C VAL A 108 19.13 -7.97 -33.13
N THR A 109 19.68 -8.37 -31.97
CA THR A 109 21.09 -8.13 -31.64
C THR A 109 22.08 -8.84 -32.57
N MET A 110 21.66 -9.92 -33.24
CA MET A 110 22.48 -10.67 -34.19
C MET A 110 22.75 -9.90 -35.50
N TYR A 111 21.99 -8.84 -35.77
CA TYR A 111 22.07 -8.05 -37.01
C TYR A 111 22.58 -6.61 -36.81
N LYS A 112 22.96 -6.24 -35.57
CA LYS A 112 23.40 -4.86 -35.23
C LYS A 112 24.65 -4.38 -35.98
N SER A 113 25.40 -5.27 -36.64
CA SER A 113 26.61 -4.95 -37.40
C SER A 113 26.42 -4.83 -38.91
N THR A 114 25.19 -4.92 -39.44
CA THR A 114 24.93 -4.91 -40.89
C THR A 114 24.08 -3.69 -41.33
N ASN A 115 24.46 -3.04 -42.43
CA ASN A 115 23.91 -1.76 -42.91
C ASN A 115 22.52 -1.85 -43.61
N PHE A 116 21.58 -2.68 -43.12
CA PHE A 116 20.32 -2.99 -43.83
C PHE A 116 19.05 -2.86 -42.97
N PRO A 117 18.69 -1.66 -42.46
CA PRO A 117 17.54 -1.50 -41.56
C PRO A 117 16.18 -1.74 -42.25
N GLU A 118 16.01 -1.32 -43.51
CA GLU A 118 14.70 -1.37 -44.19
C GLU A 118 14.30 -2.78 -44.65
N SER A 119 15.23 -3.55 -45.20
CA SER A 119 14.96 -4.94 -45.62
C SER A 119 14.76 -5.88 -44.42
N LEU A 120 15.41 -5.61 -43.29
CA LEU A 120 15.16 -6.31 -42.03
C LEU A 120 13.76 -6.00 -41.49
N GLN A 121 13.35 -4.73 -41.51
CA GLN A 121 12.00 -4.36 -41.07
C GLN A 121 10.94 -5.01 -41.97
N GLN A 122 11.13 -5.02 -43.30
CA GLN A 122 10.22 -5.70 -44.23
C GLN A 122 10.16 -7.22 -43.99
N PHE A 123 11.29 -7.86 -43.68
CA PHE A 123 11.32 -9.28 -43.32
C PHE A 123 10.52 -9.58 -42.05
N PHE A 124 10.68 -8.78 -40.98
CA PHE A 124 9.92 -8.98 -39.75
C PHE A 124 8.42 -8.72 -39.95
N ILE A 125 8.04 -7.72 -40.76
CA ILE A 125 6.64 -7.41 -41.12
C ILE A 125 6.03 -8.60 -41.84
N HIS A 126 6.75 -9.09 -42.85
CA HIS A 126 6.32 -10.23 -43.64
C HIS A 126 6.21 -11.51 -42.79
N THR A 127 7.19 -11.77 -41.93
CA THR A 127 7.18 -12.90 -40.99
C THR A 127 5.98 -12.84 -40.05
N LEU A 128 5.66 -11.65 -39.51
CA LEU A 128 4.51 -11.48 -38.65
C LEU A 128 3.20 -11.74 -39.41
N THR A 129 3.06 -11.22 -40.63
CA THR A 129 1.90 -11.48 -41.48
C THR A 129 1.73 -12.99 -41.72
N GLU A 130 2.78 -13.69 -42.13
CA GLU A 130 2.74 -15.14 -42.39
C GLU A 130 2.40 -15.96 -41.14
N ILE A 131 2.88 -15.58 -39.95
CA ILE A 131 2.51 -16.26 -38.70
C ILE A 131 1.02 -16.08 -38.41
N LEU A 132 0.48 -14.89 -38.60
CA LEU A 132 -0.91 -14.57 -38.26
C LEU A 132 -1.90 -15.13 -39.29
N THR A 133 -1.47 -15.38 -40.53
CA THR A 133 -2.29 -15.99 -41.59
C THR A 133 -2.02 -17.48 -41.77
N TYR A 134 -1.19 -18.08 -40.91
CA TYR A 134 -0.83 -19.50 -41.02
C TYR A 134 -2.01 -20.41 -40.65
N ASN A 135 -2.49 -21.20 -41.61
CA ASN A 135 -3.51 -22.24 -41.44
C ASN A 135 -4.79 -21.79 -40.69
N PRO A 136 -5.57 -20.84 -41.24
CA PRO A 136 -6.74 -20.25 -40.57
C PRO A 136 -7.94 -21.21 -40.59
N LEU A 137 -7.87 -22.32 -39.84
CA LEU A 137 -8.92 -23.35 -39.82
C LEU A 137 -10.05 -23.06 -38.83
N LEU A 138 -9.81 -22.21 -37.83
CA LEU A 138 -10.76 -21.95 -36.74
C LEU A 138 -11.70 -20.79 -37.09
N LYS A 139 -13.00 -21.01 -36.94
CA LYS A 139 -14.00 -19.93 -37.09
C LYS A 139 -13.99 -19.03 -35.86
N ALA A 140 -14.52 -17.81 -36.00
CA ALA A 140 -14.63 -16.87 -34.88
C ALA A 140 -15.44 -17.44 -33.70
N SER A 141 -16.45 -18.29 -33.96
CA SER A 141 -17.19 -19.04 -32.93
C SER A 141 -16.30 -19.98 -32.11
N ASP A 142 -15.38 -20.68 -32.77
CA ASP A 142 -14.44 -21.61 -32.13
C ASP A 142 -13.41 -20.82 -31.32
N ALA A 143 -13.00 -19.66 -31.84
CA ALA A 143 -12.13 -18.74 -31.15
C ALA A 143 -12.72 -18.28 -29.81
N ILE A 144 -14.03 -17.94 -29.75
CA ILE A 144 -14.71 -17.54 -28.52
C ILE A 144 -14.63 -18.64 -27.44
N HIS A 145 -14.79 -19.90 -27.83
CA HIS A 145 -14.71 -21.04 -26.89
C HIS A 145 -13.28 -21.29 -26.40
N MET A 146 -12.28 -21.07 -27.25
CA MET A 146 -10.89 -21.46 -26.99
C MET A 146 -10.00 -20.30 -26.51
N GLN A 147 -10.49 -19.06 -26.39
CA GLN A 147 -9.72 -17.87 -25.97
C GLN A 147 -8.87 -18.11 -24.70
N ARG A 148 -9.45 -18.82 -23.73
CA ARG A 148 -8.78 -19.14 -22.45
C ARG A 148 -7.51 -19.98 -22.64
N GLU A 149 -7.38 -20.75 -23.72
CA GLU A 149 -6.21 -21.59 -23.98
C GLU A 149 -5.05 -20.80 -24.59
N TRP A 150 -5.30 -19.57 -25.04
CA TRP A 150 -4.35 -18.74 -25.78
C TRP A 150 -3.89 -17.52 -24.97
N SER A 151 -4.06 -17.54 -23.64
CA SER A 151 -3.49 -16.53 -22.75
C SER A 151 -1.97 -16.66 -22.63
N PHE A 152 -1.29 -15.64 -22.12
CA PHE A 152 0.17 -15.59 -22.09
C PHE A 152 0.76 -16.77 -21.29
N ALA A 153 0.10 -17.12 -20.18
CA ALA A 153 0.51 -18.22 -19.31
C ALA A 153 0.25 -19.63 -19.90
N ARG A 154 -0.67 -19.76 -20.86
CA ARG A 154 -1.10 -21.06 -21.42
C ARG A 154 -0.62 -21.28 -22.85
N THR A 155 -0.24 -20.22 -23.55
CA THR A 155 0.37 -20.25 -24.88
C THR A 155 1.71 -20.99 -24.84
N CYS A 156 2.00 -21.73 -25.91
CA CYS A 156 3.28 -22.42 -26.11
C CYS A 156 4.49 -21.49 -25.80
N PRO A 157 5.46 -21.91 -24.97
CA PRO A 157 6.63 -21.10 -24.64
C PRO A 157 7.48 -20.73 -25.87
N LEU A 158 7.52 -21.60 -26.88
CA LEU A 158 8.23 -21.33 -28.14
C LEU A 158 7.56 -20.21 -28.95
N LEU A 159 6.24 -20.24 -29.05
CA LEU A 159 5.45 -19.21 -29.73
C LEU A 159 5.56 -17.86 -28.99
N THR A 160 5.50 -17.89 -27.67
CA THR A 160 5.70 -16.71 -26.81
C THR A 160 7.11 -16.12 -26.99
N THR A 161 8.13 -16.98 -27.08
CA THR A 161 9.52 -16.56 -27.33
C THR A 161 9.68 -15.95 -28.73
N LEU A 162 8.99 -16.49 -29.73
CA LEU A 162 8.97 -15.95 -31.09
C LEU A 162 8.38 -14.52 -31.10
N TYR A 163 7.19 -14.32 -30.53
CA TYR A 163 6.56 -12.99 -30.46
C TYR A 163 7.42 -11.97 -29.71
N ARG A 164 7.98 -12.34 -28.55
CA ARG A 164 8.91 -11.47 -27.79
C ARG A 164 10.10 -11.03 -28.63
N LYS A 165 10.67 -11.93 -29.44
CA LYS A 165 11.79 -11.60 -30.33
C LYS A 165 11.37 -10.69 -31.50
N LEU A 166 10.18 -10.90 -32.06
CA LEU A 166 9.62 -10.04 -33.12
C LEU A 166 9.30 -8.62 -32.61
N PHE A 167 8.76 -8.47 -31.40
CA PHE A 167 8.38 -7.17 -30.85
C PHE A 167 9.57 -6.23 -30.63
N VAL A 168 10.77 -6.76 -30.40
CA VAL A 168 12.00 -5.94 -30.28
C VAL A 168 12.35 -5.24 -31.61
N ALA A 169 11.87 -5.73 -32.75
CA ALA A 169 12.13 -5.15 -34.06
C ALA A 169 11.20 -3.97 -34.42
N PHE A 170 10.15 -3.71 -33.63
CA PHE A 170 9.12 -2.71 -33.92
C PHE A 170 8.91 -1.72 -32.77
N SER A 171 8.44 -0.51 -33.08
CA SER A 171 7.75 0.32 -32.08
C SER A 171 6.33 -0.19 -31.89
N ALA A 172 5.78 -0.03 -30.68
CA ALA A 172 4.42 -0.50 -30.33
C ALA A 172 3.36 0.04 -31.32
N GLU A 173 3.46 1.32 -31.68
CA GLU A 173 2.57 1.97 -32.65
C GLU A 173 2.62 1.34 -34.05
N LYS A 174 3.82 1.11 -34.60
CA LYS A 174 3.98 0.53 -35.94
C LYS A 174 3.49 -0.91 -36.00
N LEU A 175 3.72 -1.68 -34.93
CA LEU A 175 3.23 -3.03 -34.79
C LEU A 175 1.69 -3.07 -34.76
N MET A 176 1.08 -2.20 -33.96
CA MET A 176 -0.38 -2.10 -33.84
C MET A 176 -1.05 -1.65 -35.15
N CYS A 177 -0.48 -0.65 -35.84
CA CYS A 177 -0.96 -0.25 -37.17
C CYS A 177 -0.89 -1.40 -38.18
N HIS A 178 0.18 -2.20 -38.16
CA HIS A 178 0.32 -3.35 -39.05
C HIS A 178 -0.63 -4.50 -38.69
N LEU A 179 -0.82 -4.79 -37.39
CA LEU A 179 -1.80 -5.76 -36.92
C LEU A 179 -3.22 -5.37 -37.34
N GLN A 180 -3.57 -4.09 -37.24
CA GLN A 180 -4.85 -3.58 -37.72
C GLN A 180 -5.01 -3.79 -39.23
N GLN A 181 -3.98 -3.48 -40.03
CA GLN A 181 -4.01 -3.72 -41.47
C GLN A 181 -4.21 -5.20 -41.81
N ILE A 182 -3.57 -6.12 -41.10
CA ILE A 182 -3.74 -7.56 -41.31
C ILE A 182 -5.19 -8.00 -41.01
N LEU A 183 -5.74 -7.54 -39.88
CA LEU A 183 -7.13 -7.87 -39.49
C LEU A 183 -8.16 -7.35 -40.51
N GLU A 184 -7.87 -6.23 -41.18
CA GLU A 184 -8.76 -5.64 -42.19
C GLU A 184 -8.61 -6.27 -43.59
N THR A 185 -7.47 -6.90 -43.91
CA THR A 185 -7.12 -7.30 -45.30
C THR A 185 -6.95 -8.79 -45.54
N HIS A 186 -6.74 -9.59 -44.50
CA HIS A 186 -6.42 -11.01 -44.62
C HIS A 186 -7.32 -11.90 -43.76
N GLU A 187 -7.52 -13.16 -44.19
CA GLU A 187 -8.09 -14.20 -43.32
C GLU A 187 -7.06 -14.62 -42.28
N VAL A 188 -7.40 -14.44 -41.01
CA VAL A 188 -6.46 -14.60 -39.90
C VAL A 188 -6.69 -15.90 -39.12
N ASN A 189 -5.61 -16.46 -38.58
CA ASN A 189 -5.69 -17.52 -37.59
C ASN A 189 -5.87 -16.90 -36.20
N TRP A 190 -7.09 -17.02 -35.67
CA TRP A 190 -7.47 -16.47 -34.36
C TRP A 190 -6.59 -16.94 -33.20
N GLN A 191 -6.04 -18.17 -33.24
CA GLN A 191 -5.12 -18.65 -32.21
C GLN A 191 -3.85 -17.79 -32.16
N HIS A 192 -3.24 -17.55 -33.33
CA HIS A 192 -2.02 -16.77 -33.44
C HIS A 192 -2.27 -15.29 -33.18
N VAL A 193 -3.39 -14.74 -33.66
CA VAL A 193 -3.79 -13.35 -33.37
C VAL A 193 -3.97 -13.12 -31.88
N LEU A 194 -4.78 -13.93 -31.20
CA LEU A 194 -5.08 -13.72 -29.77
C LEU A 194 -3.87 -14.00 -28.88
N SER A 195 -3.03 -14.99 -29.21
CA SER A 195 -1.75 -15.24 -28.53
C SER A 195 -0.77 -14.06 -28.71
N CYS A 196 -0.76 -13.43 -29.90
CA CYS A 196 0.05 -12.26 -30.18
C CYS A 196 -0.41 -11.05 -29.36
N PHE A 197 -1.71 -10.74 -29.34
CA PHE A 197 -2.27 -9.65 -28.52
C PHE A 197 -2.03 -9.86 -27.02
N SER A 198 -2.23 -11.08 -26.53
CA SER A 198 -1.93 -11.46 -25.15
C SER A 198 -0.45 -11.22 -24.81
N THR A 199 0.48 -11.66 -25.67
CA THR A 199 1.91 -11.44 -25.47
C THR A 199 2.28 -9.96 -25.54
N LEU A 200 1.64 -9.21 -26.44
CA LEU A 200 1.90 -7.78 -26.63
C LEU A 200 1.52 -6.96 -25.40
N VAL A 201 0.31 -7.18 -24.89
CA VAL A 201 -0.24 -6.48 -23.72
C VAL A 201 0.57 -6.78 -22.45
N VAL A 202 1.07 -8.00 -22.29
CA VAL A 202 1.95 -8.37 -21.15
C VAL A 202 3.38 -7.83 -21.29
N CYS A 203 3.93 -7.78 -22.50
CA CYS A 203 5.35 -7.46 -22.71
C CYS A 203 5.62 -5.96 -22.96
N GLN A 204 4.63 -5.16 -23.32
CA GLN A 204 4.78 -3.72 -23.58
C GLN A 204 3.77 -2.91 -22.77
N THR A 205 4.26 -1.97 -21.94
CA THR A 205 3.41 -1.12 -21.10
C THR A 205 2.58 -0.10 -21.90
N GLU A 206 3.05 0.31 -23.08
CA GLU A 206 2.35 1.24 -23.99
C GLU A 206 1.18 0.57 -24.74
N ALA A 207 1.10 -0.78 -24.72
CA ALA A 207 0.10 -1.52 -25.48
C ALA A 207 -1.33 -1.37 -24.92
N GLU A 208 -1.49 -1.08 -23.62
CA GLU A 208 -2.83 -0.92 -23.02
C GLU A 208 -3.61 0.22 -23.70
N GLN A 209 -2.97 1.38 -23.90
CA GLN A 209 -3.61 2.53 -24.54
C GLN A 209 -3.87 2.27 -26.02
N LEU A 210 -2.89 1.68 -26.74
CA LEU A 210 -3.04 1.37 -28.17
C LEU A 210 -4.14 0.35 -28.44
N VAL A 211 -4.34 -0.63 -27.55
CA VAL A 211 -5.46 -1.58 -27.65
C VAL A 211 -6.80 -0.89 -27.38
N LYS A 212 -6.88 0.05 -26.42
CA LYS A 212 -8.10 0.86 -26.20
C LYS A 212 -8.45 1.70 -27.43
N ASP A 213 -7.45 2.30 -28.07
CA ASP A 213 -7.63 3.11 -29.28
C ASP A 213 -8.10 2.24 -30.46
N LEU A 214 -7.52 1.04 -30.64
CA LEU A 214 -7.96 0.06 -31.64
C LEU A 214 -9.41 -0.39 -31.39
N LEU A 215 -9.77 -0.75 -30.16
CA LEU A 215 -11.14 -1.16 -29.81
C LEU A 215 -12.15 -0.04 -30.08
N SER A 216 -11.80 1.20 -29.76
CA SER A 216 -12.65 2.37 -30.03
C SER A 216 -12.85 2.58 -31.54
N SER A 217 -11.78 2.42 -32.33
CA SER A 217 -11.82 2.50 -33.80
C SER A 217 -12.68 1.40 -34.43
N LEU A 218 -12.52 0.15 -33.97
CA LEU A 218 -13.31 -0.99 -34.44
C LEU A 218 -14.80 -0.83 -34.10
N LEU A 219 -15.13 -0.40 -32.89
CA LEU A 219 -16.51 -0.15 -32.49
C LEU A 219 -17.13 1.00 -33.29
N MET A 220 -16.41 2.11 -33.51
CA MET A 220 -16.88 3.20 -34.38
C MET A 220 -17.20 2.69 -35.78
N LYS A 221 -16.26 1.98 -36.43
CA LYS A 221 -16.45 1.39 -37.77
C LYS A 221 -17.62 0.39 -37.80
N ALA A 222 -17.76 -0.45 -36.77
CA ALA A 222 -18.84 -1.43 -36.66
C ALA A 222 -20.22 -0.78 -36.59
N PHE A 223 -20.38 0.28 -35.78
CA PHE A 223 -21.67 0.97 -35.65
C PHE A 223 -21.98 1.94 -36.80
N GLU A 224 -20.97 2.51 -37.45
CA GLU A 224 -21.15 3.35 -38.65
C GLU A 224 -21.59 2.51 -39.86
N ASN A 225 -20.94 1.35 -40.08
CA ASN A 225 -21.16 0.50 -41.24
C ASN A 225 -22.10 -0.70 -40.99
N TYR A 226 -22.54 -0.91 -39.74
CA TYR A 226 -23.29 -2.11 -39.31
C TYR A 226 -22.54 -3.41 -39.64
N ASP A 227 -21.23 -3.41 -39.44
CA ASP A 227 -20.34 -4.51 -39.79
C ASP A 227 -20.11 -5.45 -38.59
N MET A 228 -20.53 -6.70 -38.76
CA MET A 228 -20.44 -7.74 -37.75
C MET A 228 -18.99 -8.21 -37.52
N GLU A 229 -18.14 -8.20 -38.54
CA GLU A 229 -16.76 -8.72 -38.42
C GLU A 229 -15.90 -7.82 -37.53
N ASN A 230 -16.05 -6.50 -37.68
CA ASN A 230 -15.43 -5.52 -36.78
C ASN A 230 -15.94 -5.64 -35.33
N MET A 231 -17.23 -5.95 -35.16
CA MET A 231 -17.85 -6.18 -33.84
C MET A 231 -17.29 -7.44 -33.16
N ILE A 232 -17.20 -8.55 -33.89
CA ILE A 232 -16.62 -9.82 -33.43
C ILE A 232 -15.16 -9.61 -33.02
N THR A 233 -14.38 -8.94 -33.87
CA THR A 233 -12.95 -8.66 -33.64
C THR A 233 -12.75 -7.83 -32.37
N ALA A 234 -13.57 -6.80 -32.16
CA ALA A 234 -13.50 -5.97 -30.95
C ALA A 234 -13.76 -6.78 -29.67
N PHE A 235 -14.80 -7.63 -29.67
CA PHE A 235 -15.13 -8.46 -28.50
C PHE A 235 -14.06 -9.52 -28.22
N LEU A 236 -13.49 -10.14 -29.26
CA LEU A 236 -12.41 -11.12 -29.10
C LEU A 236 -11.16 -10.48 -28.49
N ILE A 237 -10.71 -9.33 -28.99
CA ILE A 237 -9.52 -8.62 -28.48
C ILE A 237 -9.75 -8.12 -27.04
N ALA A 238 -10.90 -7.49 -26.75
CA ALA A 238 -11.21 -6.97 -25.43
C ALA A 238 -11.22 -8.08 -24.36
N ARG A 239 -11.79 -9.25 -24.69
CA ARG A 239 -11.78 -10.42 -23.80
C ARG A 239 -10.39 -10.97 -23.61
N GLN A 240 -9.62 -11.09 -24.69
CA GLN A 240 -8.27 -11.63 -24.61
C GLN A 240 -7.36 -10.78 -23.73
N ALA A 241 -7.43 -9.46 -23.86
CA ALA A 241 -6.68 -8.54 -23.01
C ALA A 241 -7.12 -8.64 -21.54
N ALA A 242 -8.42 -8.72 -21.28
CA ALA A 242 -8.97 -8.84 -19.91
C ALA A 242 -8.57 -10.15 -19.20
N LEU A 243 -8.29 -11.23 -19.95
CA LEU A 243 -7.87 -12.52 -19.38
C LEU A 243 -6.46 -12.49 -18.76
N GLU A 244 -5.62 -11.51 -19.09
CA GLU A 244 -4.26 -11.37 -18.52
C GLU A 244 -4.25 -10.71 -17.12
N GLY A 245 -5.37 -10.12 -16.71
CA GLY A 245 -5.60 -9.59 -15.37
C GLY A 245 -5.53 -8.05 -15.24
N PRO A 246 -6.06 -7.50 -14.12
CA PRO A 246 -6.29 -6.06 -13.94
C PRO A 246 -5.01 -5.22 -13.87
N ALA A 247 -3.85 -5.85 -13.67
CA ALA A 247 -2.56 -5.15 -13.69
C ALA A 247 -2.07 -4.85 -15.12
N VAL A 248 -2.68 -5.46 -16.14
CA VAL A 248 -2.25 -5.37 -17.55
C VAL A 248 -3.34 -4.74 -18.42
N PHE A 249 -4.60 -5.09 -18.20
CA PHE A 249 -5.75 -4.48 -18.87
C PHE A 249 -6.98 -4.53 -17.96
N MET A 250 -7.91 -3.58 -18.11
CA MET A 250 -9.13 -3.54 -17.28
C MET A 250 -10.00 -4.80 -17.44
N PRO A 251 -10.69 -5.27 -16.38
CA PRO A 251 -11.59 -6.41 -16.48
C PRO A 251 -12.69 -6.20 -17.53
N TYR A 252 -13.10 -7.28 -18.19
CA TYR A 252 -14.14 -7.25 -19.24
C TYR A 252 -15.43 -6.56 -18.77
N ALA A 253 -15.83 -6.76 -17.52
CA ALA A 253 -17.02 -6.12 -16.94
C ALA A 253 -16.91 -4.59 -16.91
N GLU A 254 -15.74 -4.05 -16.58
CA GLU A 254 -15.50 -2.61 -16.58
C GLU A 254 -15.47 -2.07 -18.01
N TRP A 255 -14.77 -2.74 -18.92
CA TRP A 255 -14.73 -2.35 -20.34
C TRP A 255 -16.13 -2.34 -20.98
N PHE A 256 -16.93 -3.38 -20.75
CA PHE A 256 -18.29 -3.49 -21.28
C PHE A 256 -19.20 -2.39 -20.72
N LYS A 257 -19.10 -2.10 -19.41
CA LYS A 257 -19.83 -1.03 -18.76
C LYS A 257 -19.43 0.36 -19.29
N VAL A 258 -18.14 0.62 -19.48
CA VAL A 258 -17.67 1.91 -20.02
C VAL A 258 -18.13 2.09 -21.48
N SER A 259 -18.08 1.02 -22.27
CA SER A 259 -18.41 1.06 -23.71
C SER A 259 -19.92 1.16 -23.98
N PHE A 260 -20.75 0.48 -23.17
CA PHE A 260 -22.19 0.35 -23.43
C PHE A 260 -23.10 0.83 -22.28
N GLY A 261 -22.58 1.19 -21.12
CA GLY A 261 -23.39 1.57 -19.95
C GLY A 261 -23.85 3.03 -19.90
N ASN A 262 -23.32 3.89 -20.77
CA ASN A 262 -23.64 5.32 -20.81
C ASN A 262 -24.56 5.68 -21.99
N ALA A 263 -25.39 6.70 -21.81
CA ALA A 263 -26.29 7.22 -22.85
C ALA A 263 -25.56 7.78 -24.08
N SER A 264 -24.31 8.19 -23.92
CA SER A 264 -23.43 8.69 -25.00
C SER A 264 -22.65 7.59 -25.73
N GLY A 265 -22.95 6.31 -25.47
CA GLY A 265 -22.27 5.19 -26.12
C GLY A 265 -22.68 5.00 -27.60
N TYR A 266 -21.92 4.19 -28.33
CA TYR A 266 -22.07 3.98 -29.78
C TYR A 266 -23.49 3.58 -30.23
N HIS A 267 -24.15 2.75 -29.42
CA HIS A 267 -25.50 2.23 -29.62
C HIS A 267 -26.63 3.20 -29.24
N GLY A 268 -26.33 4.28 -28.50
CA GLY A 268 -27.30 5.29 -28.05
C GLY A 268 -27.72 6.30 -29.12
N SER A 269 -26.99 6.32 -30.25
CA SER A 269 -27.16 7.28 -31.35
C SER A 269 -28.45 7.07 -32.16
N SER A 270 -28.95 5.83 -32.30
CA SER A 270 -30.17 5.53 -33.05
C SER A 270 -30.82 4.20 -32.64
N LYS A 271 -32.12 4.03 -32.96
CA LYS A 271 -32.82 2.75 -32.77
C LYS A 271 -32.16 1.61 -33.54
N LYS A 272 -31.64 1.89 -34.75
CA LYS A 272 -31.01 0.90 -35.61
C LYS A 272 -29.69 0.39 -34.99
N ALA A 273 -28.88 1.28 -34.43
CA ALA A 273 -27.65 0.93 -33.73
C ALA A 273 -27.92 0.09 -32.46
N LEU A 274 -28.97 0.42 -31.70
CA LEU A 274 -29.39 -0.38 -30.55
C LEU A 274 -29.84 -1.79 -30.93
N VAL A 275 -30.65 -1.92 -31.99
CA VAL A 275 -31.11 -3.23 -32.49
C VAL A 275 -29.92 -4.06 -32.96
N PHE A 276 -29.00 -3.47 -33.72
CA PHE A 276 -27.77 -4.12 -34.17
C PHE A 276 -26.94 -4.70 -33.00
N LEU A 277 -26.74 -3.94 -31.92
CA LEU A 277 -26.03 -4.43 -30.74
C LEU A 277 -26.76 -5.60 -30.07
N LEU A 278 -28.08 -5.51 -29.90
CA LEU A 278 -28.87 -6.55 -29.22
C LEU A 278 -29.01 -7.81 -30.08
N GLU A 279 -29.12 -7.69 -31.40
CA GLU A 279 -29.07 -8.81 -32.34
C GLU A 279 -27.72 -9.53 -32.25
N PHE A 280 -26.61 -8.79 -32.34
CA PHE A 280 -25.27 -9.33 -32.16
C PHE A 280 -25.10 -10.07 -30.82
N LEU A 281 -25.47 -9.43 -29.70
CA LEU A 281 -25.37 -10.06 -28.38
C LEU A 281 -26.25 -11.31 -28.27
N SER A 282 -27.41 -11.33 -28.93
CA SER A 282 -28.32 -12.49 -28.96
C SER A 282 -27.76 -13.66 -29.75
N GLU A 283 -27.13 -13.38 -30.90
CA GLU A 283 -26.43 -14.39 -31.72
C GLU A 283 -25.23 -15.01 -31.01
N LEU A 284 -24.61 -14.26 -30.10
CA LEU A 284 -23.45 -14.69 -29.33
C LEU A 284 -23.79 -15.66 -28.19
N VAL A 285 -25.01 -15.58 -27.62
CA VAL A 285 -25.44 -16.33 -26.42
C VAL A 285 -25.15 -17.84 -26.47
N PRO A 286 -25.36 -18.57 -27.59
CA PRO A 286 -25.10 -20.01 -27.65
C PRO A 286 -23.63 -20.37 -27.38
N PHE A 287 -22.70 -19.49 -27.80
CA PHE A 287 -21.26 -19.69 -27.77
C PHE A 287 -20.60 -19.10 -26.51
N GLU A 288 -21.34 -18.27 -25.76
CA GLU A 288 -20.81 -17.59 -24.58
C GLU A 288 -20.53 -18.50 -23.38
N ALA A 289 -19.43 -18.20 -22.70
CA ALA A 289 -19.16 -18.76 -21.38
C ALA A 289 -20.10 -18.13 -20.32
N PRO A 290 -20.48 -18.88 -19.26
CA PRO A 290 -21.38 -18.37 -18.22
C PRO A 290 -20.94 -17.03 -17.61
N GLN A 291 -19.64 -16.81 -17.47
CA GLN A 291 -19.05 -15.60 -16.88
C GLN A 291 -19.41 -14.32 -17.65
N TYR A 292 -19.46 -14.38 -18.98
CA TYR A 292 -19.74 -13.19 -19.82
C TYR A 292 -21.24 -12.90 -19.89
N LEU A 293 -22.09 -13.94 -19.95
CA LEU A 293 -23.54 -13.78 -19.85
C LEU A 293 -23.95 -13.13 -18.52
N LYS A 294 -23.29 -13.51 -17.42
CA LYS A 294 -23.49 -12.89 -16.10
C LYS A 294 -23.14 -11.40 -16.12
N VAL A 295 -22.03 -11.01 -16.76
CA VAL A 295 -21.64 -9.59 -16.92
C VAL A 295 -22.71 -8.81 -17.66
N HIS A 296 -23.22 -9.32 -18.79
CA HIS A 296 -24.23 -8.60 -19.58
C HIS A 296 -25.56 -8.43 -18.83
N ILE A 297 -25.91 -9.36 -17.94
CA ILE A 297 -27.12 -9.25 -17.09
C ILE A 297 -26.91 -8.25 -15.95
N MET A 298 -25.72 -8.23 -15.33
CA MET A 298 -25.39 -7.36 -14.20
C MET A 298 -25.13 -5.91 -14.61
N HIS A 299 -24.54 -5.71 -15.79
CA HIS A 299 -24.22 -4.42 -16.36
C HIS A 299 -24.83 -4.32 -17.77
N PRO A 300 -26.17 -4.28 -17.88
CA PRO A 300 -26.83 -4.24 -19.17
C PRO A 300 -26.48 -2.95 -19.93
N PRO A 301 -26.47 -2.99 -21.28
CA PRO A 301 -26.27 -1.78 -22.08
C PRO A 301 -27.37 -0.75 -21.79
N PHE A 302 -27.03 0.52 -21.94
CA PHE A 302 -27.97 1.62 -21.70
C PHE A 302 -29.06 1.63 -22.78
N VAL A 303 -30.30 1.44 -22.36
CA VAL A 303 -31.46 1.44 -23.28
C VAL A 303 -32.49 2.47 -22.84
N PRO A 304 -32.84 3.46 -23.71
CA PRO A 304 -33.91 4.40 -23.44
C PRO A 304 -35.23 3.69 -23.09
N THR A 305 -36.04 4.29 -22.21
CA THR A 305 -37.27 3.69 -21.69
C THR A 305 -38.23 3.15 -22.76
N LYS A 306 -38.25 3.77 -23.95
CA LYS A 306 -39.06 3.38 -25.11
C LYS A 306 -38.66 2.02 -25.74
N TYR A 307 -37.43 1.58 -25.55
CA TYR A 307 -36.87 0.36 -26.18
C TYR A 307 -36.50 -0.73 -25.17
N ARG A 308 -36.84 -0.55 -23.90
CA ARG A 308 -36.63 -1.57 -22.85
C ARG A 308 -37.15 -2.97 -23.16
N PRO A 309 -38.24 -3.19 -23.92
CA PRO A 309 -38.67 -4.54 -24.28
C PRO A 309 -37.58 -5.38 -24.97
N PHE A 310 -36.82 -4.79 -25.91
CA PHE A 310 -35.73 -5.49 -26.61
C PHE A 310 -34.61 -5.94 -25.66
N LEU A 311 -34.29 -5.12 -24.66
CA LEU A 311 -33.32 -5.49 -23.63
C LEU A 311 -33.85 -6.63 -22.74
N LEU A 312 -35.13 -6.61 -22.40
CA LEU A 312 -35.75 -7.66 -21.58
C LEU A 312 -35.81 -9.00 -22.33
N GLU A 313 -36.05 -8.99 -23.63
CA GLU A 313 -35.97 -10.20 -24.48
C GLU A 313 -34.56 -10.80 -24.46
N TYR A 314 -33.53 -9.97 -24.66
CA TYR A 314 -32.14 -10.41 -24.55
C TYR A 314 -31.79 -10.96 -23.15
N ILE A 315 -32.14 -10.23 -22.08
CA ILE A 315 -31.88 -10.67 -20.70
C ILE A 315 -32.58 -12.00 -20.42
N THR A 316 -33.79 -12.20 -20.94
CA THR A 316 -34.53 -13.46 -20.78
C THR A 316 -33.82 -14.60 -21.51
N LEU A 317 -33.32 -14.37 -22.72
CA LEU A 317 -32.53 -15.34 -23.48
C LEU A 317 -31.23 -15.72 -22.73
N ALA A 318 -30.48 -14.73 -22.23
CA ALA A 318 -29.26 -14.97 -21.46
C ALA A 318 -29.51 -15.72 -20.14
N LYS A 319 -30.58 -15.40 -19.42
CA LYS A 319 -31.01 -16.12 -18.21
C LYS A 319 -31.40 -17.56 -18.50
N THR A 320 -32.10 -17.80 -19.61
CA THR A 320 -32.50 -19.15 -20.05
C THR A 320 -31.26 -19.98 -20.36
N ARG A 321 -30.27 -19.41 -21.07
CA ARG A 321 -29.00 -20.09 -21.35
C ARG A 321 -28.21 -20.44 -20.08
N LEU A 322 -28.18 -19.54 -19.08
CA LEU A 322 -27.53 -19.83 -17.79
C LEU A 322 -28.24 -20.97 -17.03
N ALA A 323 -29.57 -21.03 -17.11
CA ALA A 323 -30.34 -22.14 -16.55
C ALA A 323 -30.05 -23.47 -17.27
N ASP A 324 -29.94 -23.47 -18.60
CA ASP A 324 -29.55 -24.66 -19.39
C ASP A 324 -28.15 -25.17 -19.03
N LEU A 325 -27.23 -24.24 -18.74
CA LEU A 325 -25.86 -24.54 -18.30
C LEU A 325 -25.78 -24.97 -16.82
N LYS A 326 -26.92 -25.04 -16.11
CA LYS A 326 -27.03 -25.36 -14.67
C LYS A 326 -26.24 -24.42 -13.74
N VAL A 327 -26.03 -23.17 -14.16
CA VAL A 327 -25.33 -22.16 -13.36
C VAL A 327 -26.35 -21.12 -12.90
N ALA A 328 -26.73 -21.15 -11.61
CA ALA A 328 -27.63 -20.15 -11.08
C ALA A 328 -26.94 -18.77 -11.00
N ILE A 329 -27.65 -17.71 -11.37
CA ILE A 329 -27.21 -16.31 -11.14
C ILE A 329 -27.04 -16.05 -9.63
N GLU A 330 -27.75 -16.83 -8.82
CA GLU A 330 -27.83 -16.76 -7.37
C GLU A 330 -26.61 -17.34 -6.66
N ASP A 331 -25.73 -18.11 -7.32
CA ASP A 331 -24.51 -18.68 -6.70
C ASP A 331 -23.31 -17.71 -6.71
N MET A 332 -23.50 -16.48 -7.22
CA MET A 332 -22.42 -15.49 -7.35
C MET A 332 -22.15 -14.74 -6.05
N GLY A 333 -20.89 -14.68 -5.66
CA GLY A 333 -20.44 -13.93 -4.50
C GLY A 333 -20.65 -12.41 -4.62
N LEU A 334 -20.77 -11.73 -3.47
CA LEU A 334 -20.82 -10.26 -3.39
C LEU A 334 -19.52 -9.60 -3.86
N TYR A 335 -18.38 -10.29 -3.74
CA TYR A 335 -17.06 -9.81 -4.10
C TYR A 335 -16.29 -10.83 -4.96
N GLU A 336 -17.00 -11.65 -5.72
CA GLU A 336 -16.41 -12.65 -6.61
C GLU A 336 -15.67 -11.96 -7.76
N ASP A 337 -14.39 -12.28 -7.90
CA ASP A 337 -13.54 -11.75 -8.95
C ASP A 337 -13.76 -12.59 -10.22
N LEU A 338 -14.54 -12.03 -11.15
CA LEU A 338 -14.89 -12.64 -12.44
C LEU A 338 -13.67 -12.93 -13.34
N SER A 339 -12.49 -12.41 -12.98
CA SER A 339 -11.22 -12.69 -13.66
C SER A 339 -10.46 -13.88 -13.07
N SER A 340 -10.85 -14.36 -11.89
CA SER A 340 -10.11 -15.42 -11.19
C SER A 340 -10.51 -16.81 -11.69
N THR A 341 -9.51 -17.59 -12.08
CA THR A 341 -9.62 -18.88 -12.78
C THR A 341 -10.03 -20.08 -11.92
N LYS A 342 -10.56 -19.85 -10.71
CA LYS A 342 -10.94 -20.95 -9.81
C LYS A 342 -12.25 -21.57 -10.30
N GLU A 343 -12.22 -22.87 -10.54
CA GLU A 343 -13.44 -23.66 -10.78
C GLU A 343 -14.48 -23.36 -9.71
N THR A 344 -15.76 -23.35 -10.11
CA THR A 344 -16.94 -23.02 -9.30
C THR A 344 -16.81 -23.57 -7.89
N VAL A 345 -16.29 -22.74 -7.00
CA VAL A 345 -16.17 -23.06 -5.58
C VAL A 345 -17.59 -23.15 -5.05
N GLN A 346 -17.88 -24.10 -4.16
CA GLN A 346 -19.23 -24.26 -3.62
C GLN A 346 -19.77 -22.90 -3.11
N PRO A 347 -21.06 -22.59 -3.31
CA PRO A 347 -21.64 -21.29 -2.93
C PRO A 347 -21.47 -20.96 -1.44
N GLN A 348 -21.30 -21.96 -0.58
CA GLN A 348 -20.98 -21.80 0.84
C GLN A 348 -19.57 -21.25 1.10
N SER A 349 -18.55 -21.70 0.36
CA SER A 349 -17.18 -21.16 0.47
C SER A 349 -17.10 -19.72 -0.06
N GLN A 350 -17.85 -19.39 -1.12
CA GLN A 350 -17.90 -18.03 -1.64
C GLN A 350 -18.54 -17.06 -0.63
N ALA A 351 -19.63 -17.47 0.03
CA ALA A 351 -20.27 -16.66 1.06
C ALA A 351 -19.37 -16.40 2.28
N LEU A 352 -18.49 -17.34 2.64
CA LEU A 352 -17.50 -17.14 3.70
C LEU A 352 -16.43 -16.11 3.31
N GLU A 353 -15.91 -16.17 2.08
CA GLU A 353 -14.97 -15.18 1.55
C GLU A 353 -15.60 -13.78 1.47
N ASP A 354 -16.87 -13.70 1.08
CA ASP A 354 -17.60 -12.43 1.01
C ASP A 354 -17.86 -11.82 2.39
N VAL A 355 -18.18 -12.65 3.38
CA VAL A 355 -18.31 -12.22 4.78
C VAL A 355 -16.97 -11.71 5.29
N GLU A 356 -15.86 -12.38 4.98
CA GLU A 356 -14.53 -11.94 5.40
C GLU A 356 -14.13 -10.60 4.76
N LYS A 357 -14.36 -10.45 3.45
CA LYS A 357 -14.12 -9.17 2.73
C LYS A 357 -15.02 -8.04 3.26
N ALA A 358 -16.29 -8.31 3.52
CA ALA A 358 -17.22 -7.34 4.11
C ALA A 358 -16.75 -6.87 5.50
N ILE A 359 -16.29 -7.80 6.34
CA ILE A 359 -15.73 -7.46 7.67
C ILE A 359 -14.46 -6.64 7.53
N ARG A 360 -13.55 -6.97 6.60
CA ARG A 360 -12.33 -6.17 6.36
C ARG A 360 -12.64 -4.73 5.91
N ILE A 361 -13.61 -4.56 5.00
CA ILE A 361 -14.04 -3.22 4.57
C ILE A 361 -14.69 -2.47 5.74
N PHE A 362 -15.49 -3.15 6.56
CA PHE A 362 -16.07 -2.58 7.77
C PHE A 362 -15.01 -2.19 8.82
N GLU A 363 -13.97 -3.00 9.01
CA GLU A 363 -12.84 -2.69 9.91
C GLU A 363 -12.10 -1.42 9.47
N ASN A 364 -11.85 -1.27 8.16
CA ASN A 364 -11.13 -0.11 7.62
C ASN A 364 -11.98 1.18 7.59
N THR A 365 -13.29 1.06 7.44
CA THR A 365 -14.18 2.21 7.19
C THR A 365 -15.12 2.56 8.35
N GLY A 366 -15.32 1.64 9.31
CA GLY A 366 -16.29 1.75 10.40
C GLY A 366 -17.76 1.82 9.93
N LYS A 367 -18.03 1.64 8.64
CA LYS A 367 -19.36 1.75 8.01
C LYS A 367 -19.72 0.45 7.29
N ILE A 368 -21.00 0.09 7.29
CA ILE A 368 -21.49 -1.09 6.57
C ILE A 368 -21.16 -0.92 5.07
N PRO A 369 -20.47 -1.87 4.43
CA PRO A 369 -20.13 -1.76 3.02
C PRO A 369 -21.37 -1.53 2.15
N THR A 370 -21.30 -0.59 1.22
CA THR A 370 -22.41 -0.26 0.32
C THR A 370 -22.88 -1.46 -0.49
N SER A 371 -21.96 -2.33 -0.90
CA SER A 371 -22.26 -3.59 -1.59
C SER A 371 -23.10 -4.56 -0.76
N VAL A 372 -22.92 -4.60 0.57
CA VAL A 372 -23.73 -5.44 1.49
C VAL A 372 -25.12 -4.83 1.67
N VAL A 373 -25.22 -3.49 1.74
CA VAL A 373 -26.51 -2.79 1.80
C VAL A 373 -27.29 -2.99 0.50
N GLU A 374 -26.62 -2.83 -0.64
CA GLU A 374 -27.17 -3.07 -1.97
C GLU A 374 -27.63 -4.53 -2.10
N ALA A 375 -26.81 -5.49 -1.70
CA ALA A 375 -27.18 -6.90 -1.72
C ALA A 375 -28.40 -7.22 -0.85
N SER A 376 -28.54 -6.57 0.31
CA SER A 376 -29.70 -6.74 1.18
C SER A 376 -31.02 -6.27 0.54
N ILE A 377 -30.94 -5.38 -0.45
CA ILE A 377 -32.10 -4.79 -1.15
C ILE A 377 -32.33 -5.52 -2.48
N PHE A 378 -31.29 -5.66 -3.30
CA PHE A 378 -31.39 -6.13 -4.69
C PHE A 378 -31.06 -7.62 -4.89
N ARG A 379 -30.33 -8.26 -3.95
CA ARG A 379 -29.97 -9.69 -3.98
C ARG A 379 -30.46 -10.45 -2.74
N ARG A 380 -31.70 -10.16 -2.34
CA ARG A 380 -32.30 -10.67 -1.10
C ARG A 380 -32.25 -12.20 -0.91
N PRO A 381 -32.46 -13.04 -1.96
CA PRO A 381 -32.33 -14.50 -1.82
C PRO A 381 -30.94 -14.92 -1.34
N TYR A 382 -29.88 -14.56 -2.08
CA TYR A 382 -28.49 -14.86 -1.71
C TYR A 382 -28.10 -14.30 -0.34
N TYR A 383 -28.51 -13.05 -0.07
CA TYR A 383 -28.25 -12.40 1.20
C TYR A 383 -28.84 -13.19 2.38
N THR A 384 -30.05 -13.74 2.22
CA THR A 384 -30.77 -14.46 3.28
C THR A 384 -30.38 -15.93 3.38
N SER A 385 -30.11 -16.62 2.26
CA SER A 385 -29.83 -18.06 2.22
C SER A 385 -28.36 -18.42 2.36
N HIS A 386 -27.44 -17.53 1.99
CA HIS A 386 -26.00 -17.82 1.97
C HIS A 386 -25.20 -16.84 2.84
N PHE A 387 -25.36 -15.53 2.63
CA PHE A 387 -24.55 -14.53 3.35
C PHE A 387 -24.87 -14.43 4.84
N ILE A 388 -26.16 -14.31 5.23
CA ILE A 388 -26.55 -14.26 6.65
C ILE A 388 -26.19 -15.56 7.40
N PRO A 389 -26.47 -16.77 6.87
CA PRO A 389 -26.07 -18.01 7.54
C PRO A 389 -24.55 -18.16 7.68
N ALA A 390 -23.78 -17.75 6.66
CA ALA A 390 -22.32 -17.72 6.75
C ALA A 390 -21.83 -16.72 7.81
N LEU A 391 -22.46 -15.53 7.90
CA LEU A 391 -22.14 -14.51 8.90
C LEU A 391 -22.50 -14.95 10.32
N LEU A 392 -23.65 -15.60 10.51
CA LEU A 392 -24.17 -16.10 11.79
C LEU A 392 -23.80 -17.57 12.07
N MET A 393 -22.65 -18.02 11.56
CA MET A 393 -22.14 -19.35 11.88
C MET A 393 -21.84 -19.46 13.39
N PRO A 394 -22.45 -20.43 14.13
CA PRO A 394 -22.29 -20.55 15.57
C PRO A 394 -20.82 -20.68 15.99
N ARG A 395 -20.43 -19.93 17.01
CA ARG A 395 -19.05 -19.91 17.52
C ARG A 395 -19.03 -19.52 18.99
N VAL A 396 -17.92 -19.80 19.68
CA VAL A 396 -17.71 -19.29 21.03
C VAL A 396 -17.55 -17.78 20.94
N LEU A 397 -18.48 -17.03 21.55
CA LEU A 397 -18.41 -15.57 21.57
C LEU A 397 -17.26 -15.15 22.50
N PRO A 398 -16.29 -14.37 22.02
CA PRO A 398 -15.24 -13.82 22.86
C PRO A 398 -15.85 -12.90 23.94
N GLU A 399 -15.22 -12.84 25.12
CA GLU A 399 -15.66 -11.95 26.22
C GLU A 399 -15.66 -10.47 25.81
N ILE A 400 -14.84 -10.11 24.83
CA ILE A 400 -14.75 -8.79 24.23
C ILE A 400 -15.28 -8.91 22.79
N PRO A 401 -16.22 -8.04 22.36
CA PRO A 401 -16.82 -8.14 21.04
C PRO A 401 -15.75 -7.90 19.96
N ASP A 402 -15.59 -8.87 19.07
CA ASP A 402 -14.69 -8.76 17.92
C ASP A 402 -15.35 -7.99 16.75
N SER A 403 -14.57 -7.68 15.71
CA SER A 403 -15.05 -6.93 14.54
C SER A 403 -16.28 -7.56 13.88
N ARG A 404 -16.38 -8.89 13.92
CA ARG A 404 -17.55 -9.64 13.41
C ARG A 404 -18.79 -9.42 14.28
N ILE A 405 -18.70 -9.38 15.61
CA ILE A 405 -19.84 -9.01 16.49
C ILE A 405 -20.24 -7.56 16.27
N VAL A 406 -19.27 -6.64 16.19
CA VAL A 406 -19.54 -5.21 15.94
C VAL A 406 -20.21 -5.00 14.59
N PHE A 407 -19.81 -5.76 13.57
CA PHE A 407 -20.45 -5.74 12.25
C PHE A 407 -21.87 -6.32 12.27
N ILE A 408 -22.09 -7.45 12.95
CA ILE A 408 -23.42 -8.06 13.15
C ILE A 408 -24.34 -7.07 13.89
N ASP A 409 -23.86 -6.42 14.94
CA ASP A 409 -24.65 -5.44 15.70
C ASP A 409 -24.94 -4.18 14.88
N SER A 410 -24.03 -3.77 13.99
CA SER A 410 -24.25 -2.67 13.05
C SER A 410 -25.33 -3.02 12.01
N LEU A 411 -25.30 -4.24 11.46
CA LEU A 411 -26.33 -4.74 10.55
C LEU A 411 -27.69 -4.92 11.25
N LYS A 412 -27.69 -5.31 12.52
CA LYS A 412 -28.90 -5.37 13.36
C LYS A 412 -29.48 -3.98 13.61
N ARG A 413 -28.66 -2.99 13.94
CA ARG A 413 -29.09 -1.58 14.11
C ARG A 413 -29.65 -0.97 12.82
N ALA A 414 -29.24 -1.49 11.67
CA ALA A 414 -29.71 -1.07 10.34
C ALA A 414 -30.90 -1.90 9.81
N ASP A 415 -31.53 -2.73 10.65
CA ASP A 415 -32.64 -3.64 10.31
C ASP A 415 -32.36 -4.60 9.14
N LYS A 416 -31.09 -4.99 8.95
CA LYS A 416 -30.67 -5.91 7.89
C LYS A 416 -30.60 -7.38 8.34
N ILE A 417 -30.68 -7.65 9.64
CA ILE A 417 -30.75 -9.02 10.19
C ILE A 417 -32.09 -9.20 10.94
N PRO A 418 -32.90 -10.22 10.59
CA PRO A 418 -34.12 -10.52 11.33
C PRO A 418 -33.84 -10.84 12.81
N PRO A 419 -34.61 -10.30 13.78
CA PRO A 419 -34.34 -10.48 15.21
C PRO A 419 -34.41 -11.95 15.65
N ASN A 420 -35.26 -12.76 15.01
CA ASN A 420 -35.38 -14.19 15.28
C ASN A 420 -34.10 -14.97 14.96
N LEU A 421 -33.43 -14.65 13.83
CA LEU A 421 -32.17 -15.30 13.45
C LEU A 421 -31.02 -14.91 14.38
N TYR A 422 -30.98 -13.64 14.81
CA TYR A 422 -30.00 -13.16 15.79
C TYR A 422 -30.17 -13.86 17.14
N SER A 423 -31.41 -13.99 17.64
CA SER A 423 -31.66 -14.67 18.93
C SER A 423 -31.25 -16.15 18.90
N ARG A 424 -31.57 -16.86 17.81
CA ARG A 424 -31.19 -18.26 17.59
C ARG A 424 -29.67 -18.43 17.47
N TYR A 425 -28.98 -17.48 16.85
CA TYR A 425 -27.52 -17.44 16.79
C TYR A 425 -26.90 -17.35 18.18
N ILE A 426 -27.34 -16.38 19.00
CA ILE A 426 -26.82 -16.20 20.37
C ILE A 426 -27.05 -17.46 21.22
N GLN A 427 -28.24 -18.07 21.14
CA GLN A 427 -28.54 -19.33 21.83
C GLN A 427 -27.64 -20.49 21.36
N ALA A 428 -27.40 -20.63 20.06
CA ALA A 428 -26.49 -21.65 19.52
C ALA A 428 -25.04 -21.45 19.98
N CYS A 429 -24.59 -20.20 20.06
CA CYS A 429 -23.26 -19.86 20.59
C CYS A 429 -23.11 -20.18 22.09
N HIS A 430 -24.14 -19.93 22.89
CA HIS A 430 -24.15 -20.31 24.31
C HIS A 430 -24.15 -21.83 24.50
N SER A 431 -24.98 -22.56 23.74
CA SER A 431 -24.98 -24.03 23.77
C SER A 431 -23.64 -24.62 23.32
N LEU A 432 -22.95 -24.01 22.36
CA LEU A 432 -21.62 -24.47 21.92
C LEU A 432 -20.54 -24.21 22.98
N LYS A 433 -20.65 -23.10 23.73
CA LYS A 433 -19.80 -22.83 24.91
C LYS A 433 -20.03 -23.88 26.00
N GLU A 434 -21.28 -24.25 26.27
CA GLU A 434 -21.64 -25.29 27.25
C GLU A 434 -21.16 -26.68 26.81
N LYS A 435 -21.30 -27.03 25.53
CA LYS A 435 -20.79 -28.30 24.97
C LYS A 435 -19.27 -28.42 25.05
N LEU A 436 -18.52 -27.36 24.72
CA LEU A 436 -17.06 -27.37 24.85
C LEU A 436 -16.58 -27.48 26.32
N LEU A 437 -17.39 -27.00 27.27
CA LEU A 437 -17.13 -27.17 28.71
C LEU A 437 -17.49 -28.58 29.22
N GLN A 438 -18.43 -29.26 28.56
CA GLN A 438 -18.82 -30.64 28.87
C GLN A 438 -17.94 -31.69 28.17
N ASP A 439 -17.54 -31.49 26.91
CA ASP A 439 -16.66 -32.39 26.14
C ASP A 439 -15.22 -32.40 26.66
N GLY A 440 -14.81 -31.42 27.46
CA GLY A 440 -13.56 -31.46 28.23
C GLY A 440 -13.56 -32.46 29.39
N SER A 441 -14.68 -33.14 29.66
CA SER A 441 -14.86 -34.04 30.81
C SER A 441 -15.29 -35.47 30.46
N THR A 442 -15.35 -35.83 29.18
CA THR A 442 -15.64 -37.21 28.74
C THR A 442 -14.42 -37.85 28.11
N GLU A 443 -13.65 -38.55 28.96
CA GLU A 443 -12.75 -39.63 28.55
C GLU A 443 -13.59 -40.75 27.90
N ILE A 444 -13.70 -40.76 26.57
CA ILE A 444 -14.24 -41.90 25.83
C ILE A 444 -13.26 -42.27 24.72
N GLU A 445 -12.58 -43.41 24.96
CA GLU A 445 -11.94 -44.35 24.03
C GLU A 445 -10.74 -43.85 23.21
N THR A 446 -9.56 -43.85 23.84
CA THR A 446 -8.22 -43.67 23.22
C THR A 446 -7.50 -44.97 22.89
N ASP A 447 -8.17 -46.13 22.91
CA ASP A 447 -7.49 -47.43 22.85
C ASP A 447 -7.23 -47.97 21.43
N HIS A 448 -7.91 -47.47 20.38
CA HIS A 448 -7.68 -47.95 19.00
C HIS A 448 -6.51 -47.27 18.25
N LEU A 449 -5.88 -46.24 18.83
CA LEU A 449 -4.88 -45.39 18.14
C LEU A 449 -3.47 -45.45 18.74
N LYS A 450 -3.27 -46.09 19.90
CA LYS A 450 -1.94 -46.22 20.55
C LYS A 450 -1.02 -47.17 19.78
N GLU A 451 -1.57 -48.25 19.23
CA GLU A 451 -0.82 -49.32 18.56
C GLU A 451 0.02 -48.86 17.33
N PRO A 452 -0.49 -48.05 16.37
CA PRO A 452 0.31 -47.59 15.24
C PRO A 452 1.37 -46.52 15.61
N VAL A 453 1.13 -45.70 16.64
CA VAL A 453 2.13 -44.72 17.14
C VAL A 453 3.26 -45.44 17.90
N GLU A 454 2.95 -46.50 18.63
CA GLU A 454 3.96 -47.36 19.28
C GLU A 454 4.82 -48.11 18.25
N GLN A 455 4.22 -48.60 17.16
CA GLN A 455 4.97 -49.17 16.04
C GLN A 455 5.91 -48.15 15.38
N LEU A 456 5.43 -46.92 15.11
CA LEU A 456 6.26 -45.84 14.59
C LEU A 456 7.44 -45.53 15.54
N LYS A 457 7.18 -45.51 16.85
CA LYS A 457 8.22 -45.29 17.86
C LYS A 457 9.27 -46.41 17.83
N ALA A 458 8.88 -47.67 17.67
CA ALA A 458 9.81 -48.79 17.56
C ALA A 458 10.73 -48.66 16.34
N GLU A 459 10.19 -48.29 15.17
CA GLU A 459 10.98 -48.08 13.95
C GLU A 459 11.94 -46.88 14.08
N LEU A 460 11.55 -45.84 14.80
CA LEU A 460 12.39 -44.68 15.12
C LEU A 460 13.51 -45.01 16.12
N ASP A 461 13.25 -45.90 17.08
CA ASP A 461 14.26 -46.39 18.01
C ASP A 461 15.25 -47.36 17.33
N GLU A 462 14.79 -48.15 16.34
CA GLU A 462 15.68 -48.98 15.51
C GLU A 462 16.62 -48.13 14.63
N LEU A 463 16.12 -47.02 14.08
CA LEU A 463 16.96 -46.05 13.35
C LEU A 463 18.11 -45.52 14.22
N LEU A 464 17.85 -45.25 15.51
CA LEU A 464 18.88 -44.81 16.45
C LEU A 464 20.00 -45.86 16.58
N MET A 465 19.64 -47.14 16.66
CA MET A 465 20.62 -48.24 16.75
C MET A 465 21.50 -48.32 15.50
N LEU A 466 20.92 -48.17 14.30
CA LEU A 466 21.65 -48.18 13.03
C LEU A 466 22.63 -47.01 12.89
N ILE A 467 22.32 -45.84 13.44
CA ILE A 467 23.21 -44.66 13.41
C ILE A 467 24.44 -44.85 14.30
N THR A 468 24.31 -45.59 15.41
CA THR A 468 25.44 -45.83 16.32
C THR A 468 26.45 -46.87 15.81
N ASP A 469 26.06 -47.70 14.84
CA ASP A 469 26.90 -48.77 14.27
C ASP A 469 27.39 -48.40 12.86
N GLN A 470 28.65 -47.96 12.76
CA GLN A 470 29.26 -47.50 11.49
C GLN A 470 29.25 -48.56 10.37
N SER A 471 29.13 -49.85 10.71
CA SER A 471 29.13 -50.94 9.73
C SER A 471 27.79 -51.12 9.00
N LYS A 472 26.71 -50.47 9.47
CA LYS A 472 25.33 -50.68 9.00
C LYS A 472 24.70 -49.43 8.35
N HIS A 473 25.50 -48.42 8.00
CA HIS A 473 24.99 -47.19 7.38
C HIS A 473 24.24 -47.42 6.06
N ASP A 474 24.51 -48.51 5.33
CA ASP A 474 23.80 -48.87 4.09
C ASP A 474 22.32 -49.22 4.32
N ALA A 475 21.92 -49.64 5.54
CA ALA A 475 20.55 -49.98 5.88
C ALA A 475 19.67 -48.77 6.24
N VAL A 476 20.29 -47.60 6.45
CA VAL A 476 19.59 -46.37 6.89
C VAL A 476 18.51 -45.89 5.90
N PRO A 477 18.74 -45.83 4.58
CA PRO A 477 17.70 -45.42 3.64
C PRO A 477 16.49 -46.36 3.62
N ALA A 478 16.72 -47.67 3.81
CA ALA A 478 15.65 -48.66 3.89
C ALA A 478 14.79 -48.45 5.14
N GLN A 479 15.42 -48.19 6.29
CA GLN A 479 14.71 -47.87 7.53
C GLN A 479 13.90 -46.57 7.43
N ILE A 480 14.43 -45.53 6.77
CA ILE A 480 13.71 -44.27 6.53
C ILE A 480 12.48 -44.50 5.63
N ALA A 481 12.56 -45.39 4.64
CA ALA A 481 11.40 -45.74 3.81
C ALA A 481 10.31 -46.45 4.62
N LEU A 482 10.69 -47.37 5.52
CA LEU A 482 9.76 -48.05 6.42
C LEU A 482 9.08 -47.07 7.40
N ILE A 483 9.85 -46.14 7.98
CA ILE A 483 9.30 -45.05 8.81
C ILE A 483 8.30 -44.20 8.01
N SER A 484 8.61 -43.89 6.74
CA SER A 484 7.71 -43.15 5.86
C SER A 484 6.39 -43.88 5.60
N GLU A 485 6.42 -45.20 5.43
CA GLU A 485 5.23 -46.04 5.27
C GLU A 485 4.41 -46.10 6.57
N ARG A 486 5.06 -46.23 7.73
CA ARG A 486 4.35 -46.18 9.02
C ARG A 486 3.71 -44.81 9.28
N LEU A 487 4.37 -43.72 8.89
CA LEU A 487 3.80 -42.38 8.98
C LEU A 487 2.52 -42.23 8.15
N THR A 488 2.45 -42.77 6.92
CA THR A 488 1.20 -42.72 6.14
C THR A 488 0.08 -43.54 6.79
N THR A 489 0.40 -44.63 7.49
CA THR A 489 -0.60 -45.40 8.24
C THR A 489 -1.13 -44.66 9.46
N VAL A 490 -0.26 -43.94 10.19
CA VAL A 490 -0.64 -43.16 11.39
C VAL A 490 -1.45 -41.91 11.03
N LEU A 491 -1.11 -41.25 9.93
CA LEU A 491 -1.79 -40.04 9.45
C LEU A 491 -3.16 -40.32 8.79
N GLY A 492 -3.52 -41.60 8.60
CA GLY A 492 -4.74 -42.04 7.93
C GLY A 492 -4.69 -41.84 6.41
N HIS A 493 -5.16 -42.83 5.63
CA HIS A 493 -5.28 -42.70 4.17
C HIS A 493 -6.31 -41.61 3.83
N SER A 494 -5.87 -40.37 3.60
CA SER A 494 -6.70 -39.37 2.95
C SER A 494 -6.81 -39.71 1.46
N ASN A 495 -7.71 -40.65 1.12
CA ASN A 495 -8.14 -40.90 -0.25
C ASN A 495 -8.90 -39.68 -0.79
N ASN A 496 -8.18 -38.60 -1.09
CA ASN A 496 -8.71 -37.47 -1.82
C ASN A 496 -7.94 -37.39 -3.14
N ALA A 497 -8.63 -37.68 -4.24
CA ALA A 497 -8.14 -37.73 -5.61
C ALA A 497 -7.60 -36.39 -6.18
N ASN A 498 -7.18 -35.45 -5.32
CA ASN A 498 -6.74 -34.09 -5.66
C ASN A 498 -5.31 -33.78 -5.19
N GLU A 499 -4.43 -34.77 -5.06
CA GLU A 499 -3.02 -34.54 -4.70
C GLU A 499 -2.30 -33.62 -5.70
N ALA A 500 -2.61 -33.73 -7.00
CA ALA A 500 -2.01 -32.93 -8.06
C ALA A 500 -2.28 -31.41 -7.95
N ALA A 501 -3.43 -31.00 -7.38
CA ALA A 501 -3.78 -29.58 -7.20
C ALA A 501 -3.14 -28.96 -5.95
N THR A 502 -2.72 -29.79 -4.99
CA THR A 502 -2.22 -29.36 -3.67
C THR A 502 -0.72 -29.03 -3.71
N PHE A 503 0.04 -29.56 -4.68
CA PHE A 503 1.49 -29.36 -4.84
C PHE A 503 1.92 -27.89 -4.97
N ASN A 504 1.04 -27.00 -5.44
CA ASN A 504 1.34 -25.57 -5.65
C ASN A 504 0.62 -24.63 -4.66
N SER A 505 -0.11 -25.18 -3.68
CA SER A 505 -0.83 -24.36 -2.68
C SER A 505 0.14 -23.82 -1.60
N ARG A 506 0.02 -22.52 -1.27
CA ARG A 506 0.83 -21.89 -0.22
C ARG A 506 0.39 -22.41 1.15
N ILE A 507 1.34 -22.68 2.05
CA ILE A 507 1.04 -23.11 3.43
C ILE A 507 0.46 -21.91 4.18
N GLN A 508 -0.76 -22.00 4.71
CA GLN A 508 -1.34 -20.95 5.54
C GLN A 508 -1.17 -21.30 7.02
N LEU A 509 -0.50 -20.43 7.78
CA LEU A 509 -0.30 -20.58 9.22
C LEU A 509 -1.07 -19.49 9.97
N ASN A 510 -1.92 -19.88 10.93
CA ASN A 510 -2.60 -18.93 11.80
C ASN A 510 -1.74 -18.67 13.06
N ILE A 511 -1.09 -17.51 13.10
CA ILE A 511 -0.26 -17.10 14.26
C ILE A 511 -1.11 -16.71 15.47
N CYS A 512 -2.32 -16.18 15.26
CA CYS A 512 -3.14 -15.66 16.35
C CYS A 512 -3.76 -16.75 17.23
N ALA A 513 -3.85 -17.98 16.72
CA ALA A 513 -4.24 -19.16 17.49
C ALA A 513 -3.67 -20.43 16.81
N PRO A 514 -2.42 -20.83 17.12
CA PRO A 514 -1.83 -22.04 16.57
C PRO A 514 -2.49 -23.26 17.23
N LYS A 515 -3.65 -23.67 16.71
CA LYS A 515 -4.34 -24.89 17.16
C LYS A 515 -3.83 -26.07 16.33
N LEU A 516 -3.27 -27.06 17.01
CA LEU A 516 -2.86 -28.34 16.45
C LEU A 516 -3.82 -29.41 16.95
N GLU A 517 -4.16 -30.38 16.10
CA GLU A 517 -4.84 -31.59 16.56
C GLU A 517 -3.91 -32.38 17.47
N GLN A 518 -4.46 -33.02 18.51
CA GLN A 518 -3.65 -33.73 19.52
C GLN A 518 -2.80 -34.86 18.90
N GLN A 519 -3.30 -35.49 17.83
CA GLN A 519 -2.61 -36.55 17.10
C GLN A 519 -1.39 -35.99 16.34
N ASP A 520 -1.58 -34.94 15.54
CA ASP A 520 -0.50 -34.26 14.82
C ASP A 520 0.60 -33.78 15.78
N GLN A 521 0.21 -33.20 16.91
CA GLN A 521 1.16 -32.74 17.92
C GLN A 521 1.98 -33.91 18.50
N CYS A 522 1.34 -35.04 18.82
CA CYS A 522 2.02 -36.22 19.36
C CYS A 522 3.02 -36.81 18.36
N VAL A 523 2.62 -36.96 17.08
CA VAL A 523 3.49 -37.49 16.02
C VAL A 523 4.66 -36.55 15.72
N ILE A 524 4.42 -35.24 15.65
CA ILE A 524 5.47 -34.24 15.40
C ILE A 524 6.47 -34.19 16.56
N ASP A 525 5.98 -34.18 17.80
CA ASP A 525 6.86 -34.19 18.97
C ASP A 525 7.70 -35.46 19.03
N LEU A 526 7.14 -36.62 18.64
CA LEU A 526 7.88 -37.87 18.52
C LEU A 526 8.97 -37.80 17.44
N LEU A 527 8.66 -37.27 16.24
CA LEU A 527 9.62 -37.11 15.14
C LEU A 527 10.74 -36.13 15.48
N LEU A 528 10.41 -34.97 16.06
CA LEU A 528 11.41 -33.98 16.50
C LEU A 528 12.29 -34.54 17.62
N THR A 529 11.70 -35.27 18.57
CA THR A 529 12.46 -35.92 19.65
C THR A 529 13.41 -37.00 19.10
N SER A 530 12.94 -37.84 18.18
CA SER A 530 13.79 -38.84 17.51
C SER A 530 14.94 -38.17 16.76
N PHE A 531 14.68 -37.07 16.03
CA PHE A 531 15.73 -36.31 15.35
C PHE A 531 16.79 -35.78 16.32
N CYS A 532 16.37 -35.15 17.44
CA CYS A 532 17.29 -34.67 18.47
C CYS A 532 18.15 -35.81 19.06
N LYS A 533 17.54 -36.97 19.36
CA LYS A 533 18.26 -38.15 19.87
C LYS A 533 19.28 -38.69 18.86
N ASN A 534 18.88 -38.80 17.59
CA ASN A 534 19.73 -39.28 16.50
C ASN A 534 20.94 -38.38 16.28
N LEU A 535 20.75 -37.06 16.29
CA LEU A 535 21.85 -36.09 16.17
C LEU A 535 22.85 -36.21 17.32
N ILE A 536 22.35 -36.29 18.56
CA ILE A 536 23.20 -36.38 19.75
C ILE A 536 23.99 -37.69 19.75
N ALA A 537 23.33 -38.81 19.45
CA ALA A 537 23.98 -40.12 19.34
C ALA A 537 25.07 -40.12 18.25
N ALA A 538 24.77 -39.59 17.06
CA ALA A 538 25.75 -39.49 15.97
C ALA A 538 26.97 -38.60 16.36
N SER A 539 26.71 -37.52 17.09
CA SER A 539 27.73 -36.55 17.50
C SER A 539 28.72 -37.07 18.53
N PHE A 540 28.38 -38.12 19.28
CA PHE A 540 29.34 -38.78 20.19
C PHE A 540 30.44 -39.53 19.44
N PHE A 541 30.10 -40.13 18.28
CA PHE A 541 31.03 -40.96 17.52
C PHE A 541 31.76 -40.17 16.44
N ASN A 542 31.04 -39.35 15.66
CA ASN A 542 31.59 -38.63 14.52
C ASN A 542 31.19 -37.14 14.53
N PRO A 543 32.09 -36.23 14.09
CA PRO A 543 31.73 -34.84 13.82
C PRO A 543 30.77 -34.72 12.62
N PRO A 544 29.99 -33.62 12.49
CA PRO A 544 28.92 -33.47 11.51
C PRO A 544 29.29 -33.68 10.03
N ASP A 545 30.54 -33.36 9.66
CA ASP A 545 31.12 -33.64 8.34
C ASP A 545 31.16 -35.14 8.00
N ARG A 546 31.19 -36.01 9.00
CA ARG A 546 31.33 -37.47 8.88
C ARG A 546 30.10 -38.27 9.33
N GLN A 547 28.99 -37.60 9.62
CA GLN A 547 27.75 -38.25 10.09
C GLN A 547 26.90 -38.89 8.97
N GLY A 548 27.32 -38.77 7.71
CA GLY A 548 26.60 -39.34 6.56
C GLY A 548 25.28 -38.63 6.22
N LEU A 549 24.52 -39.19 5.27
CA LEU A 549 23.27 -38.60 4.74
C LEU A 549 22.02 -38.89 5.59
N CYS A 550 22.15 -39.58 6.73
CA CYS A 550 21.00 -40.04 7.52
C CYS A 550 20.06 -38.90 7.93
N LEU A 551 20.60 -37.82 8.50
CA LEU A 551 19.80 -36.69 8.99
C LEU A 551 19.16 -35.89 7.85
N SER A 552 19.84 -35.77 6.71
CA SER A 552 19.28 -35.08 5.54
C SER A 552 18.19 -35.91 4.86
N LEU A 553 18.34 -37.23 4.80
CA LEU A 553 17.29 -38.14 4.31
C LEU A 553 16.06 -38.16 5.22
N PHE A 554 16.24 -38.12 6.55
CA PHE A 554 15.14 -38.04 7.51
C PHE A 554 14.30 -36.77 7.33
N VAL A 555 14.95 -35.62 7.13
CA VAL A 555 14.25 -34.36 6.87
C VAL A 555 13.59 -34.34 5.49
N LYS A 556 14.24 -34.90 4.45
CA LYS A 556 13.63 -35.04 3.12
C LYS A 556 12.38 -35.92 3.15
N MET A 557 12.39 -36.99 3.95
CA MET A 557 11.22 -37.83 4.19
C MET A 557 10.07 -37.03 4.81
N ILE A 558 10.34 -36.26 5.87
CA ILE A 558 9.34 -35.37 6.49
C ILE A 558 8.80 -34.34 5.49
N CYS A 559 9.67 -33.73 4.67
CA CYS A 559 9.27 -32.79 3.62
C CYS A 559 8.43 -33.43 2.50
N GLY A 560 8.51 -34.75 2.31
CA GLY A 560 7.68 -35.51 1.40
C GLY A 560 6.21 -35.58 1.84
N HIS A 561 5.96 -35.56 3.15
CA HIS A 561 4.62 -35.60 3.74
C HIS A 561 3.99 -34.20 3.83
N ARG A 562 3.32 -33.76 2.75
CA ARG A 562 2.76 -32.41 2.62
C ARG A 562 1.76 -32.03 3.71
N HIS A 563 0.96 -32.97 4.20
CA HIS A 563 -0.02 -32.74 5.27
C HIS A 563 0.63 -32.44 6.62
N LEU A 564 1.83 -32.98 6.87
CA LEU A 564 2.57 -32.78 8.10
C LEU A 564 3.27 -31.41 8.15
N LEU A 565 3.62 -30.82 6.99
CA LEU A 565 4.40 -29.59 6.91
C LEU A 565 3.74 -28.37 7.61
N PRO A 566 2.45 -28.05 7.41
CA PRO A 566 1.79 -26.97 8.13
C PRO A 566 1.77 -27.21 9.65
N ALA A 567 1.50 -28.44 10.07
CA ALA A 567 1.47 -28.81 11.47
C ALA A 567 2.87 -28.74 12.11
N LEU A 568 3.90 -29.22 11.41
CA LEU A 568 5.30 -29.13 11.81
C LEU A 568 5.75 -27.67 11.99
N LEU A 569 5.47 -26.81 11.01
CA LEU A 569 5.82 -25.38 11.11
C LEU A 569 5.04 -24.71 12.25
N THR A 570 3.75 -25.02 12.43
CA THR A 570 2.96 -24.52 13.56
C THR A 570 3.55 -24.97 14.90
N ARG A 571 4.00 -26.22 15.01
CA ARG A 571 4.61 -26.73 16.24
C ARG A 571 5.97 -26.10 16.50
N LEU A 572 6.80 -25.94 15.47
CA LEU A 572 8.07 -25.20 15.56
C LEU A 572 7.85 -23.74 15.97
N TYR A 573 6.79 -23.09 15.48
CA TYR A 573 6.38 -21.77 15.95
C TYR A 573 6.13 -21.79 17.46
N GLN A 574 5.31 -22.71 17.95
CA GLN A 574 5.03 -22.83 19.39
C GLN A 574 6.31 -23.10 20.21
N LEU A 575 7.16 -24.01 19.76
CA LEU A 575 8.39 -24.40 20.46
C LEU A 575 9.41 -23.25 20.53
N ILE A 576 9.62 -22.53 19.42
CA ILE A 576 10.66 -21.51 19.32
C ILE A 576 10.17 -20.15 19.85
N TYR A 577 8.93 -19.75 19.51
CA TYR A 577 8.40 -18.44 19.87
C TYR A 577 7.84 -18.39 21.29
N HIS A 578 7.04 -19.39 21.70
CA HIS A 578 6.38 -19.40 23.01
C HIS A 578 7.17 -20.16 24.07
N GLN A 579 7.74 -21.33 23.72
CA GLN A 579 8.41 -22.22 24.68
C GLN A 579 9.93 -22.10 24.66
N GLY A 580 10.51 -21.25 23.81
CA GLY A 580 11.96 -21.18 23.55
C GLY A 580 12.83 -21.11 24.80
N PRO A 581 12.59 -20.17 25.73
CA PRO A 581 13.36 -20.06 26.98
C PRO A 581 13.38 -21.33 27.84
N SER A 582 12.32 -22.13 27.80
CA SER A 582 12.16 -23.35 28.60
C SER A 582 12.83 -24.59 27.99
N LEU A 583 13.37 -24.49 26.78
CA LEU A 583 13.99 -25.63 26.09
C LEU A 583 15.39 -25.96 26.64
N ASN A 584 15.62 -27.26 26.86
CA ASN A 584 16.93 -27.80 27.22
C ASN A 584 17.96 -27.63 26.09
N ASP A 585 19.25 -27.54 26.44
CA ASP A 585 20.36 -27.35 25.49
C ASP A 585 20.39 -28.41 24.38
N ALA A 586 20.13 -29.66 24.73
CA ALA A 586 20.00 -30.77 23.78
C ALA A 586 18.90 -30.54 22.73
N HIS A 587 17.74 -30.00 23.14
CA HIS A 587 16.65 -29.66 22.23
C HIS A 587 17.00 -28.44 21.38
N VAL A 588 17.68 -27.44 21.95
CA VAL A 588 18.16 -26.26 21.20
C VAL A 588 19.12 -26.69 20.09
N LEU A 589 20.10 -27.53 20.40
CA LEU A 589 21.04 -28.08 19.42
C LEU A 589 20.32 -28.87 18.32
N GLY A 590 19.43 -29.79 18.71
CA GLY A 590 18.65 -30.61 17.78
C GLY A 590 17.77 -29.80 16.83
N LEU A 591 17.00 -28.85 17.36
CA LEU A 591 16.13 -27.98 16.55
C LEU A 591 16.95 -27.04 15.64
N SER A 592 18.10 -26.54 16.11
CA SER A 592 18.99 -25.70 15.30
C SER A 592 19.58 -26.46 14.10
N ALA A 593 19.98 -27.72 14.29
CA ALA A 593 20.44 -28.58 13.23
C ALA A 593 19.29 -28.95 12.27
N PHE A 594 18.11 -29.25 12.80
CA PHE A 594 16.90 -29.55 12.02
C PHE A 594 16.55 -28.40 11.07
N MET A 595 16.60 -27.15 11.56
CA MET A 595 16.41 -25.95 10.74
C MET A 595 17.39 -25.87 9.55
N ILE A 596 18.66 -26.23 9.76
CA ILE A 596 19.68 -26.21 8.70
C ILE A 596 19.38 -27.26 7.63
N HIS A 597 19.01 -28.47 8.03
CA HIS A 597 18.60 -29.53 7.09
C HIS A 597 17.28 -29.20 6.37
N LEU A 598 16.35 -28.49 7.03
CA LEU A 598 15.15 -27.96 6.37
C LEU A 598 15.52 -26.90 5.32
N ASN A 599 16.50 -26.04 5.60
CA ASN A 599 16.95 -25.05 4.63
C ASN A 599 17.74 -25.66 3.45
N GLU A 600 18.47 -26.75 3.68
CA GLU A 600 19.06 -27.58 2.61
C GLU A 600 17.96 -28.13 1.69
N SER A 601 16.79 -28.47 2.25
CA SER A 601 15.62 -29.00 1.54
C SER A 601 14.60 -27.92 1.15
N LYS A 602 14.98 -26.64 1.10
CA LYS A 602 14.06 -25.52 0.83
C LYS A 602 13.30 -25.61 -0.49
N SER A 603 13.86 -26.31 -1.49
CA SER A 603 13.19 -26.55 -2.79
C SER A 603 11.94 -27.44 -2.66
N LEU A 604 11.87 -28.27 -1.62
CA LEU A 604 10.75 -29.14 -1.36
C LEU A 604 9.63 -28.44 -0.60
N ILE A 605 9.86 -27.27 0.02
CA ILE A 605 8.90 -26.59 0.89
C ILE A 605 8.21 -25.46 0.11
N PRO A 606 6.86 -25.39 0.05
CA PRO A 606 6.16 -24.29 -0.62
C PRO A 606 6.25 -23.01 0.22
N GLN A 607 5.94 -21.86 -0.39
CA GLN A 607 5.92 -20.57 0.32
C GLN A 607 4.88 -20.57 1.45
N VAL A 608 5.23 -19.93 2.56
CA VAL A 608 4.45 -19.87 3.79
C VAL A 608 3.76 -18.50 3.90
N ASN A 609 2.44 -18.50 4.04
CA ASN A 609 1.66 -17.31 4.35
C ASN A 609 1.33 -17.33 5.85
N ILE A 610 1.88 -16.34 6.55
CA ILE A 610 1.53 -16.07 7.94
C ILE A 610 0.25 -15.23 7.96
N GLY A 611 -0.79 -15.72 8.64
CA GLY A 611 -2.11 -15.09 8.75
C GLY A 611 -2.15 -13.84 9.62
N SER A 612 -1.26 -12.87 9.39
CA SER A 612 -1.43 -11.49 9.87
C SER A 612 -1.78 -10.57 8.71
N LYS A 613 -2.75 -9.69 8.98
CA LYS A 613 -3.34 -8.71 8.08
C LYS A 613 -2.24 -7.78 7.54
N VAL A 614 -2.33 -7.44 6.24
CA VAL A 614 -1.66 -6.31 5.54
C VAL A 614 -0.36 -6.62 4.76
N ALA A 615 -0.50 -6.50 3.43
CA ALA A 615 0.51 -6.03 2.47
C ALA A 615 1.80 -6.81 2.21
N SER A 616 1.73 -8.14 2.11
CA SER A 616 2.65 -8.82 1.18
C SER A 616 1.90 -9.83 0.32
N ALA A 617 1.67 -9.47 -0.95
CA ALA A 617 1.26 -10.43 -1.98
C ALA A 617 2.31 -11.57 -2.16
N LYS A 618 3.51 -11.38 -1.61
CA LYS A 618 4.64 -12.29 -1.61
C LYS A 618 4.58 -13.15 -0.34
N GLY A 619 4.38 -14.47 -0.50
CA GLY A 619 4.50 -15.39 0.64
C GLY A 619 5.91 -15.38 1.22
N PHE A 620 6.05 -15.68 2.51
CA PHE A 620 7.36 -15.81 3.14
C PHE A 620 8.06 -17.06 2.60
N SER A 621 9.34 -16.90 2.27
CA SER A 621 10.25 -18.02 2.14
C SER A 621 10.49 -18.67 3.50
N VAL A 622 10.89 -19.95 3.51
CA VAL A 622 11.26 -20.66 4.76
C VAL A 622 12.36 -19.91 5.52
N THR A 623 13.29 -19.27 4.82
CA THR A 623 14.36 -18.46 5.43
C THR A 623 13.82 -17.21 6.13
N GLU A 624 12.85 -16.52 5.56
CA GLU A 624 12.22 -15.35 6.19
C GLU A 624 11.33 -15.74 7.38
N TYR A 625 10.71 -16.92 7.32
CA TYR A 625 9.91 -17.47 8.41
C TYR A 625 10.73 -17.63 9.71
N TRP A 626 11.94 -18.17 9.64
CA TRP A 626 12.84 -18.28 10.80
C TRP A 626 13.21 -16.93 11.41
N ASN A 627 13.33 -15.90 10.58
CA ASN A 627 13.62 -14.55 11.05
C ASN A 627 12.45 -13.96 11.86
N HIS A 628 11.21 -14.35 11.54
CA HIS A 628 10.04 -13.94 12.32
C HIS A 628 9.91 -14.69 13.65
N LEU A 629 10.40 -15.94 13.73
CA LEU A 629 10.31 -16.77 14.93
C LEU A 629 11.22 -16.32 16.08
N LEU A 630 12.47 -15.99 15.78
CA LEU A 630 13.49 -15.70 16.80
C LEU A 630 13.43 -14.23 17.26
N VAL A 631 12.41 -13.85 18.02
CA VAL A 631 12.23 -12.43 18.40
C VAL A 631 13.08 -12.05 19.60
N CYS A 632 13.74 -10.90 19.54
CA CYS A 632 14.62 -10.37 20.59
C CYS A 632 13.90 -9.38 21.54
N ARG A 633 12.70 -9.70 22.03
CA ARG A 633 11.87 -8.77 22.83
C ARG A 633 12.25 -8.69 24.30
N THR A 634 12.60 -9.82 24.89
CA THR A 634 12.87 -9.96 26.33
C THR A 634 14.24 -10.57 26.54
N GLY A 635 14.78 -10.41 27.74
CA GLY A 635 16.04 -11.02 28.16
C GLY A 635 16.09 -12.52 27.92
N GLU A 636 15.09 -13.27 28.37
CA GLU A 636 15.03 -14.71 28.15
C GLU A 636 15.05 -15.09 26.66
N ALA A 637 14.31 -14.35 25.84
CA ALA A 637 14.29 -14.52 24.39
C ALA A 637 15.64 -14.17 23.73
N LEU A 638 16.35 -13.14 24.23
CA LEU A 638 17.71 -12.79 23.80
C LEU A 638 18.71 -13.91 24.12
N ALA A 639 18.67 -14.45 25.33
CA ALA A 639 19.51 -15.58 25.73
C ALA A 639 19.21 -16.83 24.88
N PHE A 640 17.93 -17.12 24.64
CA PHE A 640 17.52 -18.21 23.76
C PHE A 640 17.96 -17.99 22.31
N CYS A 641 17.80 -16.77 21.77
CA CYS A 641 18.25 -16.42 20.42
C CYS A 641 19.76 -16.61 20.27
N MET A 642 20.56 -16.23 21.27
CA MET A 642 22.01 -16.48 21.29
C MET A 642 22.29 -17.99 21.25
N ARG A 643 21.70 -18.77 22.17
CA ARG A 643 21.89 -20.22 22.26
C ARG A 643 21.55 -20.90 20.92
N PHE A 644 20.39 -20.58 20.36
CA PHE A 644 19.87 -21.17 19.13
C PHE A 644 20.72 -20.80 17.91
N CYS A 645 21.03 -19.51 17.72
CA CYS A 645 21.81 -19.07 16.57
C CYS A 645 23.26 -19.56 16.64
N THR A 646 23.89 -19.57 17.82
CA THR A 646 25.26 -20.10 17.99
C THR A 646 25.30 -21.59 17.69
N ALA A 647 24.32 -22.38 18.18
CA ALA A 647 24.22 -23.81 17.88
C ALA A 647 24.04 -24.06 16.37
N ALA A 648 23.16 -23.30 15.72
CA ALA A 648 22.93 -23.41 14.27
C ALA A 648 24.22 -23.13 13.48
N VAL A 649 24.84 -21.96 13.70
CA VAL A 649 26.02 -21.58 12.92
C VAL A 649 27.21 -22.51 13.18
N ALA A 650 27.42 -22.93 14.43
CA ALA A 650 28.45 -23.91 14.76
C ALA A 650 28.22 -25.24 14.03
N TYR A 651 26.98 -25.76 14.02
CA TYR A 651 26.65 -26.98 13.29
C TYR A 651 26.87 -26.84 11.79
N PHE A 652 26.45 -25.70 11.22
CA PHE A 652 26.60 -25.42 9.80
C PHE A 652 28.07 -25.41 9.37
N LEU A 653 28.92 -24.68 10.10
CA LEU A 653 30.36 -24.60 9.81
C LEU A 653 31.05 -25.97 9.97
N CYS A 654 30.63 -26.78 10.95
CA CYS A 654 31.18 -28.13 11.13
C CYS A 654 30.72 -29.12 10.05
N LYS A 655 29.48 -29.03 9.56
CA LYS A 655 28.93 -29.94 8.53
C LYS A 655 29.47 -29.63 7.13
N PHE A 656 29.72 -28.36 6.84
CA PHE A 656 30.00 -27.85 5.51
C PHE A 656 31.35 -27.12 5.40
N PRO A 657 32.48 -27.71 5.84
CA PRO A 657 33.76 -27.01 5.90
C PRO A 657 34.38 -26.73 4.50
N SER A 658 33.97 -27.46 3.47
CA SER A 658 34.58 -27.45 2.13
C SER A 658 33.71 -26.78 1.04
N LEU A 659 32.60 -26.16 1.39
CA LEU A 659 31.71 -25.50 0.43
C LEU A 659 32.28 -24.16 -0.04
N SER A 660 31.95 -23.78 -1.27
CA SER A 660 32.32 -22.46 -1.81
C SER A 660 31.61 -21.34 -1.04
N HIS A 661 32.22 -20.16 -0.97
CA HIS A 661 31.64 -19.01 -0.25
C HIS A 661 30.24 -18.63 -0.76
N ASP A 662 30.00 -18.74 -2.07
CA ASP A 662 28.71 -18.46 -2.69
C ASP A 662 27.62 -19.46 -2.29
N ASP A 663 27.98 -20.75 -2.18
CA ASP A 663 27.03 -21.79 -1.78
C ASP A 663 26.70 -21.69 -0.28
N LEU A 664 27.67 -21.32 0.56
CA LEU A 664 27.45 -21.04 1.98
C LEU A 664 26.45 -19.90 2.17
N CYS A 665 26.56 -18.83 1.37
CA CYS A 665 25.65 -17.69 1.40
C CYS A 665 24.20 -18.06 1.04
N ASN A 666 24.00 -19.08 0.20
CA ASN A 666 22.67 -19.55 -0.22
C ASN A 666 22.01 -20.50 0.79
N LEU A 667 22.81 -21.26 1.55
CA LEU A 667 22.35 -22.28 2.48
C LEU A 667 22.19 -21.78 3.92
N LEU A 668 22.82 -20.68 4.30
CA LEU A 668 22.71 -20.13 5.65
C LEU A 668 21.69 -18.97 5.69
N PRO A 669 20.62 -19.05 6.51
CA PRO A 669 19.68 -17.95 6.65
C PRO A 669 20.35 -16.67 7.18
N SER A 670 20.29 -15.59 6.41
CA SER A 670 20.99 -14.34 6.74
C SER A 670 20.57 -13.70 8.05
N GLY A 671 19.30 -13.85 8.45
CA GLY A 671 18.82 -13.26 9.69
C GLY A 671 19.37 -13.92 10.96
N LEU A 672 19.87 -15.16 10.91
CA LEU A 672 20.57 -15.77 12.05
C LEU A 672 21.90 -15.07 12.31
N ILE A 673 22.67 -14.82 11.25
CA ILE A 673 23.95 -14.11 11.33
C ILE A 673 23.73 -12.68 11.80
N LYS A 674 22.75 -11.97 11.23
CA LYS A 674 22.39 -10.62 11.66
C LYS A 674 21.97 -10.57 13.13
N LYS A 675 21.25 -11.59 13.62
CA LYS A 675 20.90 -11.70 15.05
C LYS A 675 22.11 -11.99 15.93
N LEU A 676 23.06 -12.83 15.50
CA LEU A 676 24.31 -13.01 16.24
C LEU A 676 25.15 -11.73 16.29
N GLN A 677 25.25 -10.99 15.17
CA GLN A 677 25.91 -9.68 15.12
C GLN A 677 25.29 -8.66 16.09
N TYR A 678 23.99 -8.77 16.35
CA TYR A 678 23.29 -7.95 17.34
C TYR A 678 23.48 -8.47 18.77
N VAL A 679 23.23 -9.75 19.03
CA VAL A 679 23.13 -10.33 20.38
C VAL A 679 24.50 -10.58 21.02
N VAL A 680 25.50 -11.05 20.27
CA VAL A 680 26.82 -11.41 20.85
C VAL A 680 27.52 -10.16 21.42
N PRO A 681 27.66 -9.04 20.68
CA PRO A 681 28.21 -7.81 21.25
C PRO A 681 27.31 -7.20 22.33
N ARG A 682 25.99 -7.41 22.30
CA ARG A 682 25.08 -6.94 23.36
C ARG A 682 25.40 -7.62 24.70
N LEU A 683 25.50 -8.94 24.71
CA LEU A 683 25.65 -9.73 25.93
C LEU A 683 27.11 -9.89 26.39
N SER A 684 28.09 -9.78 25.49
CA SER A 684 29.50 -9.99 25.80
C SER A 684 30.35 -8.77 25.44
N LEU A 685 31.00 -8.17 26.45
CA LEU A 685 31.87 -7.00 26.26
C LEU A 685 33.14 -7.33 25.46
N GLU A 686 33.66 -8.56 25.56
CA GLU A 686 34.85 -9.00 24.84
C GLU A 686 34.68 -8.92 23.31
N ALA A 687 33.47 -9.15 22.81
CA ALA A 687 33.16 -9.04 21.38
C ALA A 687 33.22 -7.59 20.86
N ARG A 688 33.21 -6.59 21.76
CA ARG A 688 33.34 -5.16 21.45
C ARG A 688 34.80 -4.70 21.31
N GLY A 689 35.77 -5.59 21.55
CA GLY A 689 37.20 -5.27 21.55
C GLY A 689 37.76 -4.80 22.89
N ILE A 690 37.00 -4.96 23.99
CA ILE A 690 37.41 -4.59 25.36
C ILE A 690 37.72 -5.88 26.14
N GLY A 691 38.99 -6.32 26.15
CA GLY A 691 39.44 -7.52 26.88
C GLY A 691 40.65 -8.23 26.24
N CYS A 692 41.46 -8.90 27.07
CA CYS A 692 42.80 -9.41 26.76
C CYS A 692 42.85 -10.49 25.65
N GLU A 693 43.96 -10.53 24.90
CA GLU A 693 44.36 -11.58 23.96
C GLU A 693 44.61 -12.91 24.69
N GLU A 694 43.57 -13.56 25.20
CA GLU A 694 43.65 -14.99 25.47
C GLU A 694 43.42 -15.73 24.15
N GLU A 695 44.41 -16.52 23.72
CA GLU A 695 44.28 -17.46 22.59
C GLU A 695 43.02 -18.30 22.80
N ALA A 696 41.98 -18.04 22.00
CA ALA A 696 40.72 -18.73 22.15
C ALA A 696 40.90 -20.20 21.76
N PRO A 697 40.46 -21.17 22.59
CA PRO A 697 40.49 -22.58 22.21
C PRO A 697 39.64 -22.76 20.94
N GLU A 698 40.14 -23.56 19.99
CA GLU A 698 39.39 -23.94 18.79
C GLU A 698 38.01 -24.49 19.18
N LEU A 699 36.96 -24.00 18.53
CA LEU A 699 35.58 -24.46 18.77
C LEU A 699 35.46 -25.95 18.40
N SER A 700 35.54 -26.82 19.41
CA SER A 700 35.36 -28.26 19.21
C SER A 700 33.87 -28.62 19.28
N TRP A 701 33.33 -29.25 18.22
CA TRP A 701 31.95 -29.76 18.18
C TRP A 701 31.59 -30.64 19.39
N ARG A 702 32.57 -31.38 19.94
CA ARG A 702 32.38 -32.22 21.13
C ARG A 702 32.01 -31.42 22.39
N SER A 703 32.36 -30.15 22.47
CA SER A 703 31.98 -29.28 23.59
C SER A 703 30.52 -28.86 23.55
N LEU A 704 29.93 -28.77 22.35
CA LEU A 704 28.54 -28.38 22.10
C LEU A 704 27.55 -29.54 22.23
N SER A 705 28.01 -30.79 22.00
CA SER A 705 27.19 -32.00 22.16
C SER A 705 27.10 -32.50 23.61
N CYS A 706 27.83 -31.88 24.55
CA CYS A 706 27.80 -32.22 25.97
C CYS A 706 26.56 -31.63 26.69
N PRO A 707 26.02 -32.26 27.75
CA PRO A 707 24.81 -31.78 28.44
C PRO A 707 24.95 -30.46 29.20
N SER A 708 26.17 -29.94 29.40
CA SER A 708 26.47 -28.74 30.20
C SER A 708 27.25 -27.70 29.38
N VAL A 709 26.64 -27.16 28.32
CA VAL A 709 27.29 -26.21 27.42
C VAL A 709 27.25 -24.80 27.99
N ASN A 710 28.41 -24.14 28.06
CA ASN A 710 28.48 -22.71 28.36
C ASN A 710 28.31 -21.89 27.06
N TYR A 711 27.06 -21.64 26.69
CA TYR A 711 26.73 -20.92 25.46
C TYR A 711 27.40 -19.55 25.30
N PRO A 712 27.45 -18.67 26.33
CA PRO A 712 28.18 -17.41 26.24
C PRO A 712 29.64 -17.57 25.78
N LYS A 713 30.40 -18.49 26.39
CA LYS A 713 31.79 -18.77 25.99
C LYS A 713 31.87 -19.34 24.58
N THR A 714 31.00 -20.28 24.21
CA THR A 714 31.00 -20.86 22.86
C THR A 714 30.66 -19.83 21.78
N SER A 715 29.75 -18.89 22.08
CA SER A 715 29.38 -17.81 21.16
C SER A 715 30.55 -16.84 20.92
N LEU A 716 31.37 -16.59 21.96
CA LEU A 716 32.59 -15.80 21.86
C LEU A 716 33.69 -16.53 21.07
N CYS A 717 33.89 -17.82 21.28
CA CYS A 717 34.80 -18.64 20.49
C CYS A 717 34.41 -18.62 19.00
N LEU A 718 33.12 -18.80 18.69
CA LEU A 718 32.58 -18.68 17.33
C LEU A 718 32.82 -17.27 16.76
N TRP A 719 32.58 -16.23 17.56
CA TRP A 719 32.80 -14.84 17.15
C TRP A 719 34.26 -14.56 16.79
N LYS A 720 35.23 -15.11 17.54
CA LYS A 720 36.67 -14.94 17.26
C LYS A 720 37.17 -15.78 16.07
N GLN A 721 36.38 -16.72 15.55
CA GLN A 721 36.79 -17.60 14.46
C GLN A 721 36.96 -16.84 13.13
N THR A 722 38.05 -17.12 12.40
CA THR A 722 38.40 -16.43 11.14
C THR A 722 37.34 -16.61 10.05
N CYS A 723 36.87 -17.85 9.83
CA CYS A 723 35.86 -18.13 8.81
C CYS A 723 34.53 -17.41 9.09
N PHE A 724 34.17 -17.26 10.37
CA PHE A 724 32.98 -16.52 10.76
C PHE A 724 33.16 -15.01 10.50
N GLN A 725 34.32 -14.43 10.84
CA GLN A 725 34.64 -13.03 10.55
C GLN A 725 34.67 -12.70 9.05
N GLU A 726 35.08 -13.65 8.21
CA GLU A 726 35.02 -13.51 6.75
C GLU A 726 33.56 -13.49 6.26
N LEU A 727 32.70 -14.38 6.78
CA LEU A 727 31.26 -14.39 6.47
C LEU A 727 30.57 -13.06 6.83
N LEU A 728 30.98 -12.37 7.91
CA LEU A 728 30.37 -11.08 8.28
C LEU A 728 30.65 -9.96 7.26
N LYS A 729 31.69 -10.08 6.44
CA LYS A 729 32.03 -9.08 5.42
C LYS A 729 31.13 -9.16 4.19
N GLU A 730 30.44 -10.28 3.99
CA GLU A 730 29.57 -10.50 2.84
C GLU A 730 28.28 -9.67 2.90
N LYS A 731 27.89 -9.08 1.76
CA LYS A 731 26.71 -8.20 1.64
C LYS A 731 25.40 -8.77 2.24
N PRO A 732 25.00 -10.05 2.02
CA PRO A 732 23.74 -10.56 2.57
C PRO A 732 23.73 -10.65 4.11
N PHE A 733 24.90 -10.72 4.74
CA PHE A 733 25.05 -10.93 6.18
C PHE A 733 25.35 -9.64 6.96
N GLN A 734 25.63 -8.52 6.29
CA GLN A 734 25.86 -7.24 6.94
C GLN A 734 24.59 -6.73 7.63
N LEU A 735 24.69 -6.44 8.94
CA LEU A 735 23.64 -5.77 9.72
C LEU A 735 23.78 -4.26 9.58
N SER A 736 22.83 -3.62 8.88
CA SER A 736 22.80 -2.17 8.73
C SER A 736 22.35 -1.47 10.02
N LEU A 737 22.68 -0.18 10.19
CA LEU A 737 22.20 0.63 11.32
C LEU A 737 20.67 0.62 11.42
N ARG A 738 19.97 0.65 10.28
CA ARG A 738 18.50 0.58 10.22
C ARG A 738 17.96 -0.73 10.79
N GLU A 739 18.56 -1.86 10.43
CA GLU A 739 18.15 -3.18 10.92
C GLU A 739 18.49 -3.35 12.41
N TRP A 740 19.66 -2.87 12.84
CA TRP A 740 20.03 -2.85 14.26
C TRP A 740 19.02 -2.06 15.11
N LEU A 741 18.60 -0.88 14.63
CA LEU A 741 17.59 -0.06 15.31
C LEU A 741 16.23 -0.75 15.39
N LEU A 742 15.81 -1.46 14.35
CA LEU A 742 14.55 -2.22 14.38
C LEU A 742 14.59 -3.32 15.44
N PHE A 743 15.71 -4.02 15.61
CA PHE A 743 15.86 -5.00 16.69
C PHE A 743 15.84 -4.32 18.06
N GLU A 744 16.52 -3.19 18.25
CA GLU A 744 16.55 -2.48 19.53
C GLU A 744 15.20 -1.84 19.92
N LEU A 745 14.41 -1.38 18.93
CA LEU A 745 13.07 -0.84 19.15
C LEU A 745 12.05 -1.91 19.56
N GLU A 746 12.30 -3.18 19.22
CA GLU A 746 11.47 -4.32 19.64
C GLU A 746 11.76 -4.78 21.09
N VAL A 747 12.92 -4.44 21.66
CA VAL A 747 13.29 -4.82 23.03
C VAL A 747 12.42 -4.07 24.03
N GLN A 748 11.89 -4.80 25.02
CA GLN A 748 11.17 -4.22 26.16
C GLN A 748 12.16 -3.87 27.28
N PRO A 749 12.39 -2.58 27.58
CA PRO A 749 13.32 -2.13 28.61
C PRO A 749 13.12 -2.79 29.98
N GLU A 750 11.87 -3.09 30.34
CA GLU A 750 11.51 -3.61 31.67
C GLU A 750 11.83 -5.10 31.84
N LYS A 751 11.99 -5.83 30.73
CA LYS A 751 12.22 -7.29 30.71
C LYS A 751 13.55 -7.67 30.09
N ASP A 752 14.48 -6.73 29.94
CA ASP A 752 15.80 -6.97 29.34
C ASP A 752 16.77 -7.66 30.33
N ILE A 753 17.82 -8.32 29.81
CA ILE A 753 18.95 -8.85 30.61
C ILE A 753 19.82 -7.70 31.13
N LEU A 754 20.02 -6.67 30.32
CA LEU A 754 20.96 -5.58 30.64
C LEU A 754 20.33 -4.54 31.57
N SER A 755 21.10 -4.06 32.55
CA SER A 755 20.71 -2.91 33.37
C SER A 755 20.61 -1.62 32.53
N ALA A 756 19.93 -0.60 33.04
CA ALA A 756 19.78 0.67 32.32
C ALA A 756 21.13 1.29 31.92
N SER A 757 22.16 1.24 32.79
CA SER A 757 23.50 1.74 32.47
C SER A 757 24.19 0.92 31.38
N GLU A 758 24.15 -0.41 31.47
CA GLU A 758 24.79 -1.28 30.47
C GLU A 758 24.14 -1.15 29.09
N ARG A 759 22.82 -0.93 29.04
CA ARG A 759 22.09 -0.64 27.79
C ARG A 759 22.56 0.67 27.17
N GLN A 760 22.72 1.71 27.98
CA GLN A 760 23.26 2.98 27.53
C GLN A 760 24.67 2.84 26.96
N ASP A 761 25.56 2.11 27.65
CA ASP A 761 26.92 1.84 27.18
C ASP A 761 26.93 1.05 25.88
N PHE A 762 26.04 0.07 25.73
CA PHE A 762 25.86 -0.67 24.48
C PHE A 762 25.42 0.25 23.34
N HIS A 763 24.45 1.14 23.57
CA HIS A 763 24.01 2.10 22.56
C HIS A 763 25.13 3.06 22.15
N TYR A 764 25.94 3.53 23.10
CA TYR A 764 27.10 4.38 22.81
C TYR A 764 28.12 3.67 21.93
N TRP A 765 28.48 2.44 22.28
CA TRP A 765 29.38 1.62 21.46
C TRP A 765 28.81 1.43 20.05
N ALA A 766 27.55 0.97 19.93
CA ALA A 766 26.94 0.67 18.65
C ALA A 766 26.80 1.91 17.75
N LEU A 767 26.30 3.02 18.29
CA LEU A 767 26.08 4.23 17.51
C LEU A 767 27.39 4.96 17.20
N TYR A 768 28.19 5.29 18.22
CA TYR A 768 29.33 6.19 18.06
C TYR A 768 30.63 5.49 17.64
N GLN A 769 30.87 4.25 18.09
CA GLN A 769 32.12 3.54 17.81
C GLN A 769 32.00 2.61 16.61
N TRP A 770 30.81 2.03 16.38
CA TRP A 770 30.60 1.06 15.29
C TRP A 770 29.95 1.69 14.04
N TYR A 771 28.68 2.12 14.11
CA TYR A 771 27.90 2.48 12.93
C TYR A 771 28.13 3.90 12.38
N LEU A 772 28.38 4.88 13.26
CA LEU A 772 28.66 6.24 12.83
C LEU A 772 29.93 6.32 11.95
N PRO A 773 31.10 5.76 12.34
CA PRO A 773 32.30 5.81 11.50
C PRO A 773 32.28 4.82 10.33
N ALA A 774 31.46 3.76 10.38
CA ALA A 774 31.39 2.76 9.32
C ALA A 774 30.86 3.33 7.99
N SER A 775 31.28 2.72 6.88
CA SER A 775 30.92 3.19 5.54
C SER A 775 29.43 3.02 5.23
N SER A 776 28.86 3.88 4.38
CA SER A 776 27.49 3.72 3.89
C SER A 776 27.27 2.42 3.12
N ALA A 777 28.30 1.94 2.40
CA ALA A 777 28.23 0.68 1.66
C ALA A 777 28.12 -0.54 2.58
N SER A 778 28.67 -0.44 3.80
CA SER A 778 28.57 -1.46 4.85
C SER A 778 27.40 -1.21 5.82
N GLY A 779 26.44 -0.35 5.45
CA GLY A 779 25.26 -0.04 6.28
C GLY A 779 25.48 0.96 7.42
N GLY A 780 26.61 1.70 7.42
CA GLY A 780 26.95 2.78 8.36
C GLY A 780 26.64 4.19 7.83
N CYS A 781 27.29 5.21 8.41
CA CYS A 781 26.99 6.64 8.17
C CYS A 781 28.15 7.51 7.65
N ASP A 782 29.33 6.96 7.33
CA ASP A 782 30.53 7.69 6.87
C ASP A 782 30.96 8.86 7.80
N GLY A 783 30.67 8.77 9.09
CA GLY A 783 30.91 9.83 10.07
C GLY A 783 29.89 10.98 10.04
N ASN A 784 28.84 10.90 9.22
CA ASN A 784 27.84 11.95 9.08
C ASN A 784 26.70 11.79 10.10
N LEU A 785 26.71 12.64 11.13
CA LEU A 785 25.69 12.71 12.17
C LEU A 785 24.28 13.06 11.63
N GLU A 786 24.15 13.91 10.61
CA GLU A 786 22.83 14.25 10.03
C GLU A 786 22.19 13.02 9.38
N LYS A 787 23.00 12.19 8.71
CA LYS A 787 22.55 10.93 8.11
C LYS A 787 22.11 9.93 9.18
N ALA A 788 22.89 9.81 10.25
CA ALA A 788 22.54 8.92 11.37
C ALA A 788 21.23 9.34 12.06
N CYS A 789 21.03 10.65 12.30
CA CYS A 789 19.77 11.19 12.81
C CYS A 789 18.60 10.91 11.86
N GLY A 790 18.82 11.05 10.54
CA GLY A 790 17.81 10.71 9.53
C GLY A 790 17.39 9.24 9.55
N ILE A 791 18.35 8.32 9.70
CA ILE A 791 18.06 6.88 9.84
C ILE A 791 17.30 6.59 11.14
N LEU A 792 17.71 7.18 12.27
CA LEU A 792 17.01 7.06 13.55
C LEU A 792 15.56 7.53 13.47
N ILE A 793 15.33 8.74 12.97
CA ILE A 793 13.99 9.31 12.84
C ILE A 793 13.14 8.47 11.88
N GLY A 794 13.70 8.10 10.72
CA GLY A 794 12.98 7.29 9.74
C GLY A 794 12.59 5.92 10.28
N THR A 795 13.47 5.26 11.03
CA THR A 795 13.18 3.93 11.63
C THR A 795 12.16 4.00 12.75
N ILE A 796 12.21 5.03 13.61
CA ILE A 796 11.21 5.26 14.65
C ILE A 796 9.82 5.46 14.03
N LEU A 797 9.73 6.26 12.96
CA LEU A 797 8.47 6.49 12.25
C LEU A 797 7.95 5.20 11.60
N ASP A 798 8.79 4.47 10.86
CA ASP A 798 8.43 3.19 10.22
C ASP A 798 7.94 2.15 11.24
N PHE A 799 8.62 2.06 12.38
CA PHE A 799 8.27 1.12 13.45
C PHE A 799 6.93 1.48 14.10
N SER A 800 6.71 2.77 14.37
CA SER A 800 5.47 3.26 14.98
C SER A 800 4.25 3.00 14.09
N GLN A 801 4.38 3.23 12.78
CA GLN A 801 3.32 2.91 11.81
C GLN A 801 2.98 1.41 11.79
N ARG A 802 4.00 0.53 11.75
CA ARG A 802 3.80 -0.93 11.76
C ARG A 802 3.15 -1.41 13.04
N SER A 803 3.62 -0.94 14.19
CA SER A 803 3.07 -1.33 15.50
C SER A 803 1.62 -0.87 15.69
N GLU A 804 1.23 0.29 15.14
CA GLU A 804 -0.15 0.77 15.23
C GLU A 804 -1.09 -0.08 14.35
N LEU A 805 -0.65 -0.54 13.17
CA LEU A 805 -1.42 -1.50 12.35
C LEU A 805 -1.52 -2.90 13.00
N ASP A 806 -0.43 -3.41 13.60
CA ASP A 806 -0.41 -4.74 14.25
C ASP A 806 -1.20 -4.78 15.57
N SER A 807 -1.45 -3.62 16.20
CA SER A 807 -2.19 -3.52 17.46
C SER A 807 -3.68 -3.90 17.36
N CYS A 808 -4.21 -4.05 16.14
CA CYS A 808 -5.57 -4.53 15.91
C CYS A 808 -5.75 -6.05 16.21
N GLY A 809 -4.69 -6.75 16.65
CA GLY A 809 -4.73 -8.19 16.97
C GLY A 809 -4.15 -8.62 18.32
N GLN A 810 -3.49 -7.75 19.11
CA GLN A 810 -2.91 -8.13 20.41
C GLN A 810 -3.63 -7.42 21.56
N LEU A 811 -4.54 -8.16 22.20
CA LEU A 811 -5.23 -7.73 23.40
C LEU A 811 -4.89 -8.70 24.53
N GLU A 812 -3.73 -8.48 25.16
CA GLU A 812 -3.57 -8.86 26.57
C GLU A 812 -3.72 -7.61 27.42
N LYS A 813 -4.68 -7.74 28.33
CA LYS A 813 -5.16 -6.78 29.29
C LYS A 813 -4.02 -6.28 30.17
N SER A 814 -3.68 -5.00 30.04
CA SER A 814 -3.33 -4.17 31.20
C SER A 814 -4.08 -2.84 31.09
N GLU A 815 -4.99 -2.59 32.02
CA GLU A 815 -5.82 -1.38 32.12
C GLU A 815 -5.02 -0.11 32.50
N PHE A 816 -3.72 -0.10 32.26
CA PHE A 816 -2.85 1.06 32.44
C PHE A 816 -1.84 1.14 31.29
N SER A 817 -2.29 1.57 30.11
CA SER A 817 -1.57 2.51 29.21
C SER A 817 -1.96 2.35 27.74
N ILE A 818 -3.18 2.74 27.37
CA ILE A 818 -3.52 3.05 25.96
C ILE A 818 -2.73 4.31 25.48
N HIS A 819 -1.90 4.92 26.33
CA HIS A 819 -1.01 6.03 25.99
C HIS A 819 0.48 5.67 25.86
N ASN A 820 0.94 4.46 26.19
CA ASN A 820 2.37 4.13 26.21
C ASN A 820 2.71 2.79 25.52
N ARG A 821 2.59 2.71 24.19
CA ARG A 821 3.73 2.15 23.43
C ARG A 821 4.56 3.32 22.93
N THR A 822 5.08 4.07 23.91
CA THR A 822 6.06 5.13 23.68
C THR A 822 7.26 4.52 22.98
N VAL A 823 7.72 5.17 21.91
CA VAL A 823 9.04 4.93 21.32
C VAL A 823 10.05 4.73 22.45
N ASN A 824 10.92 3.71 22.34
CA ASN A 824 11.89 3.38 23.38
C ASN A 824 12.62 4.65 23.84
N PRO A 825 12.47 5.06 25.12
CA PRO A 825 12.99 6.33 25.61
C PRO A 825 14.52 6.40 25.49
N ASP A 826 15.21 5.26 25.57
CA ASP A 826 16.67 5.20 25.48
C ASP A 826 17.15 5.64 24.08
N ILE A 827 16.48 5.18 23.02
CA ILE A 827 16.79 5.57 21.64
C ILE A 827 16.46 7.05 21.39
N LEU A 828 15.36 7.56 21.97
CA LEU A 828 15.06 8.98 21.92
C LEU A 828 16.13 9.81 22.64
N CYS A 829 16.64 9.35 23.78
CA CYS A 829 17.75 10.02 24.48
C CYS A 829 19.03 10.04 23.63
N ARG A 830 19.36 8.95 22.91
CA ARG A 830 20.50 8.95 21.98
C ARG A 830 20.29 9.92 20.82
N LEU A 831 19.07 10.02 20.29
CA LEU A 831 18.73 11.04 19.31
C LEU A 831 18.91 12.47 19.87
N GLN A 832 18.46 12.73 21.11
CA GLN A 832 18.66 14.03 21.76
C GLN A 832 20.15 14.40 21.87
N GLU A 833 21.01 13.45 22.23
CA GLU A 833 22.46 13.66 22.34
C GLU A 833 23.13 13.95 20.99
N MET A 834 22.80 13.17 19.95
CA MET A 834 23.33 13.39 18.60
C MET A 834 22.87 14.75 18.04
N VAL A 835 21.63 15.14 18.32
CA VAL A 835 21.08 16.44 17.91
C VAL A 835 21.73 17.58 18.68
N LEU A 836 21.99 17.41 19.99
CA LEU A 836 22.73 18.38 20.80
C LEU A 836 24.15 18.55 20.25
N GLU A 837 24.84 17.46 19.92
CA GLU A 837 26.18 17.49 19.35
C GLU A 837 26.20 18.20 17.98
N LEU A 838 25.20 17.96 17.13
CA LEU A 838 25.01 18.70 15.88
C LEU A 838 24.83 20.20 16.15
N GLY A 839 24.05 20.56 17.17
CA GLY A 839 23.88 21.94 17.62
C GLY A 839 25.21 22.58 18.02
N CYS A 840 25.98 21.92 18.90
CA CYS A 840 27.28 22.40 19.37
C CYS A 840 28.31 22.53 18.23
N ARG A 841 28.45 21.52 17.36
CA ARG A 841 29.39 21.57 16.22
C ARG A 841 29.09 22.73 15.28
N LYS A 842 27.80 23.04 15.06
CA LYS A 842 27.33 24.16 14.23
C LYS A 842 27.64 25.53 14.83
N THR A 843 27.82 25.64 16.15
CA THR A 843 28.30 26.88 16.81
C THR A 843 29.81 27.10 16.69
N SER A 844 30.60 26.02 16.58
CA SER A 844 32.07 26.07 16.55
C SER A 844 32.71 26.19 15.16
N SER A 845 32.02 25.81 14.07
CA SER A 845 32.62 25.80 12.73
C SER A 845 32.56 27.17 12.05
N THR A 846 33.74 27.75 11.77
CA THR A 846 33.95 29.00 11.01
C THR A 846 33.61 28.91 9.51
N GLY A 847 33.08 27.77 9.05
CA GLY A 847 32.77 27.47 7.65
C GLY A 847 31.40 28.00 7.22
N CYS A 848 31.32 28.51 6.00
CA CYS A 848 30.11 29.01 5.36
C CYS A 848 28.93 28.04 5.52
N TRP A 849 27.81 28.55 6.02
CA TRP A 849 26.56 27.80 6.19
C TRP A 849 26.08 27.35 4.80
N ASN A 850 25.90 26.05 4.60
CA ASN A 850 25.29 25.52 3.38
C ASN A 850 23.81 25.95 3.33
N ASP A 851 23.33 26.42 2.17
CA ASP A 851 21.93 26.79 1.82
C ASP A 851 20.89 25.65 1.97
N LYS A 852 21.19 24.59 2.74
CA LYS A 852 20.46 23.31 2.75
C LYS A 852 19.32 23.22 3.77
N GLY A 853 18.97 24.32 4.43
CA GLY A 853 17.89 24.39 5.45
C GLY A 853 18.13 23.53 6.69
N HIS A 854 17.17 23.52 7.61
CA HIS A 854 17.19 22.74 8.83
C HIS A 854 16.98 21.25 8.56
N PHE A 855 17.97 20.42 8.93
CA PHE A 855 18.03 19.00 8.56
C PHE A 855 16.79 18.19 9.00
N LEU A 856 16.22 18.47 10.18
CA LEU A 856 15.05 17.75 10.71
C LEU A 856 13.82 17.94 9.84
N PHE A 857 13.54 19.20 9.44
CA PHE A 857 12.36 19.52 8.63
C PHE A 857 12.54 19.01 7.20
N ARG A 858 13.77 18.96 6.69
CA ARG A 858 14.07 18.28 5.41
C ARG A 858 13.67 16.81 5.45
N ILE A 859 14.03 16.08 6.50
CA ILE A 859 13.65 14.66 6.67
C ILE A 859 12.12 14.51 6.72
N PHE A 860 11.44 15.35 7.50
CA PHE A 860 9.97 15.33 7.58
C PHE A 860 9.30 15.62 6.24
N GLN A 861 9.77 16.61 5.50
CA GLN A 861 9.24 16.96 4.18
C GLN A 861 9.50 15.85 3.14
N GLU A 862 10.69 15.24 3.12
CA GLU A 862 10.99 14.12 2.22
C GLU A 862 10.05 12.94 2.47
N ARG A 863 9.77 12.60 3.73
CA ARG A 863 8.82 11.54 4.06
C ARG A 863 7.38 11.88 3.65
N LEU A 864 6.92 13.09 3.91
CA LEU A 864 5.56 13.49 3.51
C LEU A 864 5.39 13.50 1.98
N LYS A 865 6.44 13.83 1.21
CA LYS A 865 6.42 13.74 -0.26
C LYS A 865 6.22 12.30 -0.76
N THR A 866 6.72 11.29 -0.04
CA THR A 866 6.55 9.87 -0.44
C THR A 866 5.11 9.35 -0.31
N ILE A 867 4.28 9.96 0.56
CA ILE A 867 2.89 9.53 0.80
C ILE A 867 1.94 10.06 -0.29
N GLY A 868 2.36 11.07 -1.07
CA GLY A 868 1.55 11.71 -2.10
C GLY A 868 0.82 12.97 -1.61
N ASN A 869 0.10 13.62 -2.53
CA ASN A 869 -0.55 14.91 -2.27
C ASN A 869 -1.89 14.78 -1.51
N GLY A 870 -2.30 13.57 -1.12
CA GLY A 870 -3.49 13.35 -0.30
C GLY A 870 -4.79 13.49 -1.09
N SER A 871 -4.82 13.07 -2.35
CA SER A 871 -6.07 13.09 -3.14
C SER A 871 -7.06 12.03 -2.63
N ALA A 872 -6.57 10.86 -2.22
CA ALA A 872 -7.38 9.80 -1.63
C ALA A 872 -7.50 9.92 -0.11
N VAL A 873 -8.66 9.55 0.45
CA VAL A 873 -8.93 9.58 1.91
C VAL A 873 -7.90 8.76 2.71
N GLY A 874 -7.47 7.62 2.16
CA GLY A 874 -6.43 6.77 2.78
C GLY A 874 -5.08 7.48 2.89
N GLU A 875 -4.66 8.22 1.86
CA GLU A 875 -3.42 9.00 1.88
C GLU A 875 -3.50 10.17 2.88
N ARG A 876 -4.66 10.84 2.98
CA ARG A 876 -4.88 11.92 3.97
C ARG A 876 -4.73 11.40 5.40
N LEU A 877 -5.31 10.24 5.70
CA LEU A 877 -5.19 9.61 7.02
C LEU A 877 -3.74 9.22 7.34
N LEU A 878 -3.06 8.56 6.40
CA LEU A 878 -1.65 8.19 6.57
C LEU A 878 -0.77 9.43 6.77
N ARG A 879 -1.02 10.51 6.02
CA ARG A 879 -0.31 11.78 6.17
C ARG A 879 -0.57 12.41 7.54
N GLN A 880 -1.82 12.41 8.03
CA GLN A 880 -2.14 12.90 9.37
C GLN A 880 -1.44 12.09 10.47
N GLN A 881 -1.45 10.76 10.38
CA GLN A 881 -0.77 9.87 11.31
C GLN A 881 0.74 10.14 11.32
N GLU A 882 1.36 10.27 10.13
CA GLU A 882 2.78 10.57 9.99
C GLU A 882 3.14 11.90 10.66
N VAL A 883 2.38 12.97 10.43
CA VAL A 883 2.67 14.28 11.03
C VAL A 883 2.46 14.27 12.56
N LEU A 884 1.50 13.49 13.09
CA LEU A 884 1.33 13.31 14.53
C LEU A 884 2.56 12.61 15.16
N LEU A 885 3.11 11.61 14.49
CA LEU A 885 4.34 10.94 14.92
C LEU A 885 5.56 11.88 14.82
N GLN A 886 5.68 12.65 13.75
CA GLN A 886 6.72 13.69 13.61
C GLN A 886 6.63 14.73 14.73
N LYS A 887 5.41 15.18 15.07
CA LYS A 887 5.17 16.07 16.22
C LYS A 887 5.61 15.42 17.53
N ARG A 888 5.33 14.14 17.76
CA ARG A 888 5.77 13.42 18.97
C ARG A 888 7.30 13.38 19.08
N ILE A 889 8.00 13.08 17.98
CA ILE A 889 9.47 13.12 17.94
C ILE A 889 9.96 14.54 18.23
N LEU A 890 9.37 15.56 17.59
CA LEU A 890 9.74 16.96 17.77
C LEU A 890 9.65 17.39 19.25
N LEU A 891 8.58 17.01 19.94
CA LEU A 891 8.37 17.33 21.36
C LEU A 891 9.34 16.58 22.30
N SER A 892 9.88 15.46 21.85
CA SER A 892 10.90 14.72 22.60
C SER A 892 12.29 15.35 22.49
N LEU A 893 12.56 16.17 21.47
CA LEU A 893 13.85 16.84 21.32
C LEU A 893 13.96 18.06 22.24
N PRO A 894 15.18 18.59 22.49
CA PRO A 894 15.32 19.83 23.24
C PRO A 894 14.63 21.02 22.54
N PRO A 895 13.94 21.91 23.28
CA PRO A 895 13.23 23.06 22.70
C PRO A 895 14.05 23.97 21.79
N SER A 896 15.35 24.13 22.06
CA SER A 896 16.24 24.98 21.27
C SER A 896 16.47 24.46 19.85
N VAL A 897 16.25 23.18 19.58
CA VAL A 897 16.46 22.55 18.26
C VAL A 897 15.52 23.11 17.20
N LEU A 898 14.36 23.64 17.58
CA LEU A 898 13.43 24.26 16.64
C LEU A 898 14.00 25.49 15.94
N ILE A 899 15.01 26.11 16.52
CA ILE A 899 15.53 27.42 16.13
C ILE A 899 16.97 27.26 15.67
N MET A 900 17.22 27.63 14.43
CA MET A 900 18.55 27.58 13.85
C MET A 900 19.28 28.90 14.12
N MET A 901 20.52 28.83 14.62
CA MET A 901 21.31 30.05 14.86
C MET A 901 22.16 30.42 13.65
N CYS A 902 21.74 31.34 12.80
CA CYS A 902 22.50 31.70 11.59
C CYS A 902 23.46 32.87 11.82
N ARG A 903 24.67 32.81 11.29
CA ARG A 903 25.61 33.95 11.28
C ARG A 903 25.49 34.73 9.97
N ARG A 904 24.77 35.87 9.97
CA ARG A 904 24.67 36.77 8.82
C ARG A 904 25.51 38.03 9.06
N ARG A 905 26.50 38.29 8.19
CA ARG A 905 27.30 39.54 8.16
C ARG A 905 27.82 39.97 9.56
N LYS A 906 28.57 39.09 10.23
CA LYS A 906 29.16 39.25 11.58
C LYS A 906 28.18 39.29 12.77
N LYS A 907 26.86 39.40 12.58
CA LYS A 907 25.85 39.26 13.65
C LYS A 907 25.25 37.85 13.62
N MET A 908 25.05 37.26 14.80
CA MET A 908 24.25 36.04 14.94
C MET A 908 22.77 36.45 14.82
N THR A 909 21.91 35.62 14.23
CA THR A 909 20.46 35.84 14.08
C THR A 909 19.75 34.51 14.22
N LEU A 910 18.62 34.48 14.93
CA LEU A 910 17.80 33.28 15.03
C LEU A 910 16.93 33.14 13.77
N ASP A 911 17.00 31.98 13.13
CA ASP A 911 16.21 31.60 11.96
C ASP A 911 15.17 30.53 12.35
N CYS A 912 13.91 30.83 12.05
CA CYS A 912 12.75 29.98 12.34
C CYS A 912 11.94 29.65 11.07
N GLU A 913 12.43 29.99 9.87
CA GLU A 913 11.64 29.92 8.63
C GLU A 913 11.18 28.48 8.31
N ASP A 914 12.04 27.49 8.49
CA ASP A 914 11.70 26.08 8.21
C ASP A 914 10.62 25.54 9.16
N PHE A 915 10.66 25.96 10.44
CA PHE A 915 9.61 25.61 11.40
C PHE A 915 8.30 26.31 11.04
N PHE A 916 8.34 27.59 10.67
CA PHE A 916 7.16 28.33 10.22
C PHE A 916 6.53 27.70 8.98
N HIS A 917 7.36 27.28 8.01
CA HIS A 917 6.88 26.54 6.85
C HIS A 917 6.18 25.24 7.28
N PHE A 918 6.82 24.41 8.11
CA PHE A 918 6.23 23.16 8.60
C PHE A 918 4.90 23.38 9.35
N VAL A 919 4.83 24.44 10.17
CA VAL A 919 3.60 24.80 10.89
C VAL A 919 2.49 25.22 9.94
N ASN A 920 2.82 26.11 9.00
CA ASN A 920 1.86 26.67 8.07
C ASN A 920 1.42 25.67 6.99
N THR A 921 2.20 24.65 6.63
CA THR A 921 1.79 23.68 5.60
C THR A 921 1.15 22.42 6.19
N GLU A 922 1.70 21.87 7.29
CA GLU A 922 1.29 20.56 7.80
C GLU A 922 0.60 20.65 9.16
N LEU A 923 1.25 21.22 10.19
CA LEU A 923 0.72 21.14 11.56
C LEU A 923 -0.61 21.86 11.75
N ARG A 924 -0.85 22.98 11.04
CA ARG A 924 -2.13 23.70 11.12
C ARG A 924 -3.32 22.81 10.78
N ASN A 925 -3.14 21.83 9.88
CA ASN A 925 -4.20 20.96 9.36
C ASN A 925 -4.60 19.80 10.28
N ILE A 926 -3.86 19.60 11.37
CA ILE A 926 -4.12 18.53 12.35
C ILE A 926 -4.68 19.10 13.66
N CYS A 927 -4.72 20.42 13.78
CA CYS A 927 -5.10 21.09 15.02
C CYS A 927 -6.61 21.07 15.23
N SER A 928 -7.02 20.59 16.40
CA SER A 928 -8.42 20.42 16.77
C SER A 928 -9.25 21.71 16.77
N ARG A 929 -8.66 22.91 16.91
CA ARG A 929 -9.41 24.18 17.05
C ARG A 929 -9.31 25.14 15.85
N GLY A 930 -8.84 24.67 14.69
CA GLY A 930 -8.80 25.45 13.44
C GLY A 930 -7.77 26.60 13.39
N CYS A 931 -7.62 27.39 14.45
CA CYS A 931 -6.75 28.58 14.53
C CYS A 931 -5.72 28.56 15.66
N ALA A 932 -5.54 27.41 16.32
CA ALA A 932 -4.61 27.27 17.44
C ALA A 932 -3.96 25.89 17.47
N LEU A 933 -2.64 25.88 17.69
CA LEU A 933 -1.86 24.68 17.98
C LEU A 933 -2.14 24.13 19.39
N SER A 934 -1.80 22.87 19.62
CA SER A 934 -1.84 22.26 20.96
C SER A 934 -0.84 22.93 21.91
N TYR A 935 -1.16 22.96 23.20
CA TYR A 935 -0.29 23.52 24.23
C TYR A 935 1.17 23.06 24.14
N ASP A 936 1.42 21.76 23.93
CA ASP A 936 2.76 21.18 24.01
C ASP A 936 3.72 21.81 23.01
N ILE A 937 3.31 21.97 21.74
CA ILE A 937 4.16 22.53 20.70
C ILE A 937 4.35 24.05 20.86
N THR A 938 3.31 24.78 21.27
CA THR A 938 3.39 26.22 21.52
C THR A 938 4.33 26.52 22.68
N ALA A 939 4.22 25.76 23.78
CA ALA A 939 5.12 25.85 24.91
C ALA A 939 6.55 25.47 24.50
N HIS A 940 6.73 24.42 23.71
CA HIS A 940 8.03 23.98 23.23
C HIS A 940 8.75 25.07 22.41
N PHE A 941 8.05 25.70 21.47
CA PHE A 941 8.61 26.80 20.67
C PHE A 941 9.03 28.00 21.54
N LEU A 942 8.14 28.49 22.43
CA LEU A 942 8.46 29.66 23.25
C LEU A 942 9.58 29.39 24.25
N ARG A 943 9.61 28.19 24.87
CA ARG A 943 10.72 27.77 25.75
C ARG A 943 12.03 27.65 24.97
N GLY A 944 11.96 27.17 23.72
CA GLY A 944 13.08 27.07 22.79
C GLY A 944 13.65 28.44 22.43
N LEU A 945 12.79 29.41 22.13
CA LEU A 945 13.17 30.79 21.84
C LEU A 945 13.94 31.43 23.00
N LEU A 946 13.46 31.26 24.23
CA LEU A 946 14.16 31.77 25.40
C LEU A 946 15.53 31.10 25.59
N ASN A 947 15.62 29.79 25.38
CA ASN A 947 16.89 29.07 25.50
C ASN A 947 17.89 29.45 24.39
N ALA A 948 17.45 29.57 23.14
CA ALA A 948 18.31 29.95 22.03
C ALA A 948 18.80 31.40 22.13
N SER A 949 18.06 32.28 22.83
CA SER A 949 18.46 33.66 23.05
C SER A 949 19.57 33.86 24.10
N LEU A 950 19.99 32.80 24.81
CA LEU A 950 21.03 32.86 25.84
C LEU A 950 22.41 33.27 25.31
N ASP A 951 22.75 32.82 24.11
CA ASP A 951 24.09 33.04 23.52
C ASP A 951 24.29 34.47 22.97
N TYR A 952 23.31 35.36 23.17
CA TYR A 952 23.28 36.72 22.63
C TYR A 952 23.45 37.77 23.72
N GLU A 953 24.27 38.80 23.44
CA GLU A 953 24.47 39.94 24.35
C GLU A 953 23.17 40.73 24.59
N GLU A 954 22.29 40.85 23.59
CA GLU A 954 20.99 41.52 23.67
C GLU A 954 19.81 40.53 23.53
N SER A 955 19.70 39.59 24.48
CA SER A 955 18.69 38.52 24.45
C SER A 955 17.24 39.02 24.31
N ALA A 956 16.89 40.13 24.97
CA ALA A 956 15.54 40.72 24.90
C ALA A 956 15.19 41.24 23.50
N GLN A 957 16.17 41.81 22.78
CA GLN A 957 15.95 42.34 21.43
C GLN A 957 15.71 41.20 20.43
N VAL A 958 16.48 40.12 20.54
CA VAL A 958 16.34 38.95 19.67
C VAL A 958 14.98 38.28 19.84
N VAL A 959 14.51 38.13 21.10
CA VAL A 959 13.17 37.60 21.38
C VAL A 959 12.09 38.51 20.79
N ASN A 960 12.24 39.83 20.90
CA ASN A 960 11.31 40.78 20.30
C ASN A 960 11.27 40.65 18.77
N ASP A 961 12.41 40.50 18.11
CA ASP A 961 12.49 40.42 16.65
C ASP A 961 11.84 39.13 16.11
N VAL A 962 12.05 37.99 16.78
CA VAL A 962 11.39 36.72 16.42
C VAL A 962 9.88 36.80 16.65
N LEU A 963 9.44 37.33 17.80
CA LEU A 963 8.00 37.48 18.07
C LEU A 963 7.32 38.44 17.10
N LYS A 964 7.99 39.52 16.68
CA LYS A 964 7.51 40.40 15.61
C LYS A 964 7.39 39.67 14.27
N THR A 965 8.36 38.81 13.96
CA THR A 965 8.33 37.96 12.76
C THR A 965 7.18 36.95 12.81
N CYS A 966 6.88 36.37 13.97
CA CYS A 966 5.72 35.48 14.14
C CYS A 966 4.40 36.18 13.81
N ARG A 967 4.26 37.49 14.09
CA ARG A 967 3.02 38.24 13.80
C ARG A 967 2.69 38.29 12.32
N THR A 968 3.69 38.26 11.45
CA THR A 968 3.50 38.39 9.99
C THR A 968 3.63 37.04 9.28
N LYS A 969 4.60 36.20 9.67
CA LYS A 969 4.92 34.95 8.96
C LYS A 969 4.22 33.70 9.52
N CYS A 970 3.98 33.63 10.84
CA CYS A 970 3.38 32.45 11.49
C CYS A 970 2.42 32.86 12.63
N PRO A 971 1.30 33.51 12.31
CA PRO A 971 0.38 34.08 13.29
C PRO A 971 -0.29 33.05 14.21
N ILE A 972 -0.41 31.79 13.75
CA ILE A 972 -1.01 30.69 14.53
C ILE A 972 -0.26 30.42 15.85
N ILE A 973 1.05 30.69 15.93
CA ILE A 973 1.83 30.53 17.15
C ILE A 973 1.35 31.53 18.21
N ILE A 974 1.15 32.80 17.83
CA ILE A 974 0.68 33.85 18.75
C ILE A 974 -0.79 33.63 19.13
N SER A 975 -1.64 33.23 18.17
CA SER A 975 -3.03 32.84 18.45
C SER A 975 -3.09 31.69 19.46
N SER A 976 -2.27 30.65 19.28
CA SER A 976 -2.18 29.54 20.23
C SER A 976 -1.61 29.95 21.59
N ALA A 977 -0.65 30.89 21.61
CA ALA A 977 -0.14 31.45 22.86
C ALA A 977 -1.22 32.22 23.61
N ALA A 978 -2.11 32.94 22.91
CA ALA A 978 -3.24 33.64 23.51
C ALA A 978 -4.24 32.66 24.13
N LEU A 979 -4.59 31.57 23.43
CA LEU A 979 -5.46 30.52 23.95
C LEU A 979 -4.92 29.89 25.25
N TRP A 980 -3.63 29.59 25.28
CA TRP A 980 -2.99 28.88 26.39
C TRP A 980 -2.28 29.80 27.40
N TRP A 981 -2.49 31.12 27.31
CA TRP A 981 -1.67 32.10 28.02
C TRP A 981 -1.66 31.89 29.55
N LEU A 982 -2.81 31.56 30.15
CA LEU A 982 -2.90 31.28 31.60
C LEU A 982 -1.96 30.18 32.08
N ARG A 983 -1.67 29.18 31.22
CA ARG A 983 -0.71 28.10 31.53
C ARG A 983 0.72 28.47 31.12
N LEU A 984 0.89 29.24 30.05
CA LEU A 984 2.19 29.62 29.51
C LEU A 984 2.88 30.71 30.32
N GLU A 985 2.14 31.72 30.79
CA GLU A 985 2.68 32.86 31.53
C GLU A 985 3.62 32.43 32.67
N PRO A 986 3.20 31.61 33.67
CA PRO A 986 4.10 31.23 34.77
C PRO A 986 5.35 30.49 34.31
N VAL A 987 5.25 29.66 33.25
CA VAL A 987 6.39 28.92 32.69
C VAL A 987 7.41 29.86 32.05
N LEU A 988 6.95 30.82 31.24
CA LEU A 988 7.84 31.78 30.57
C LEU A 988 8.44 32.78 31.56
N CYS A 989 7.67 33.25 32.54
CA CYS A 989 8.16 34.17 33.57
C CYS A 989 9.24 33.53 34.44
N SER A 990 8.99 32.31 34.92
CA SER A 990 9.94 31.59 35.75
C SER A 990 11.22 31.25 34.97
N GLN A 991 11.10 30.85 33.69
CA GLN A 991 12.26 30.61 32.84
C GLN A 991 13.05 31.89 32.56
N TRP A 992 12.39 32.99 32.22
CA TRP A 992 13.03 34.29 31.97
C TRP A 992 13.79 34.79 33.21
N ASN A 993 13.15 34.75 34.37
CA ASN A 993 13.78 35.15 35.62
C ASN A 993 15.00 34.28 35.96
N ARG A 994 14.91 32.96 35.73
CA ARG A 994 16.03 32.03 35.96
C ARG A 994 17.21 32.25 35.02
N LEU A 995 16.95 32.60 33.76
CA LEU A 995 17.98 32.74 32.72
C LEU A 995 18.64 34.12 32.71
N PHE A 996 17.86 35.19 32.91
CA PHE A 996 18.33 36.57 32.68
C PHE A 996 18.28 37.47 33.92
N GLY A 997 17.46 37.17 34.94
CA GLY A 997 17.29 38.02 36.12
C GLY A 997 16.80 39.46 35.83
N ALA A 998 16.28 39.69 34.62
CA ALA A 998 15.96 41.00 34.03
C ALA A 998 14.44 41.17 33.82
N PRO A 999 13.93 42.39 33.60
CA PRO A 999 12.54 42.58 33.17
C PRO A 999 12.25 41.80 31.87
N LEU A 1000 11.02 41.33 31.74
CA LEU A 1000 10.56 40.55 30.60
C LEU A 1000 10.75 41.33 29.29
N ALA A 1001 11.07 40.64 28.19
CA ALA A 1001 11.12 41.25 26.86
C ALA A 1001 9.81 41.99 26.53
N GLU A 1002 9.95 43.12 25.84
CA GLU A 1002 8.85 44.06 25.57
C GLU A 1002 7.65 43.37 24.91
N GLU A 1003 7.89 42.51 23.92
CA GLU A 1003 6.85 41.79 23.20
C GLU A 1003 6.07 40.81 24.08
N LEU A 1004 6.76 40.08 24.97
CA LEU A 1004 6.10 39.21 25.94
C LEU A 1004 5.31 40.04 26.97
N GLN A 1005 5.80 41.23 27.32
CA GLN A 1005 5.10 42.13 28.23
C GLN A 1005 3.83 42.70 27.58
N ARG A 1006 3.85 42.94 26.26
CA ARG A 1006 2.66 43.34 25.48
C ARG A 1006 1.59 42.24 25.52
N LEU A 1007 1.96 40.97 25.31
CA LEU A 1007 1.03 39.84 25.41
C LEU A 1007 0.41 39.74 26.82
N ARG A 1008 1.23 39.91 27.87
CA ARG A 1008 0.75 39.96 29.26
C ARG A 1008 -0.24 41.10 29.49
N LYS A 1009 0.05 42.30 28.97
CA LYS A 1009 -0.85 43.47 29.07
C LYS A 1009 -2.18 43.20 28.36
N CYS A 1010 -2.16 42.57 27.19
CA CYS A 1010 -3.38 42.22 26.45
C CYS A 1010 -4.28 41.27 27.25
N GLN A 1011 -3.72 40.22 27.86
CA GLN A 1011 -4.49 39.30 28.71
C GLN A 1011 -5.08 40.01 29.94
N ARG A 1012 -4.29 40.86 30.62
CA ARG A 1012 -4.77 41.61 31.78
C ARG A 1012 -5.89 42.58 31.41
N SER A 1013 -5.76 43.25 30.27
CA SER A 1013 -6.76 44.17 29.72
C SER A 1013 -8.06 43.43 29.38
N ALA A 1014 -7.98 42.26 28.73
CA ALA A 1014 -9.14 41.41 28.47
C ALA A 1014 -9.82 40.92 29.76
N ALA A 1015 -9.05 40.46 30.74
CA ALA A 1015 -9.59 40.02 32.02
C ALA A 1015 -10.21 41.17 32.83
N SER A 1016 -9.59 42.36 32.87
CA SER A 1016 -10.15 43.54 33.54
C SER A 1016 -11.40 44.06 32.85
N PHE A 1017 -11.44 44.05 31.53
CA PHE A 1017 -12.60 44.48 30.74
C PHE A 1017 -13.86 43.63 31.04
N LEU A 1018 -13.67 42.32 31.24
CA LEU A 1018 -14.73 41.37 31.58
C LEU A 1018 -15.14 41.40 33.07
N SER A 1019 -14.27 41.88 33.97
CA SER A 1019 -14.47 41.82 35.44
C SER A 1019 -14.75 43.16 36.14
N LEU A 1020 -14.28 44.30 35.62
CA LEU A 1020 -14.15 45.57 36.36
C LEU A 1020 -14.66 46.83 35.63
N GLU A 1021 -15.48 46.72 34.58
CA GLU A 1021 -16.05 47.87 33.84
C GLU A 1021 -15.01 48.89 33.29
N ALA A 1022 -13.73 48.52 33.18
CA ALA A 1022 -12.68 49.38 32.62
C ALA A 1022 -12.71 49.46 31.09
N GLU A 1023 -12.19 50.54 30.49
CA GLU A 1023 -12.01 50.67 29.03
C GLU A 1023 -10.96 49.68 28.50
N PHE A 1024 -11.22 49.09 27.33
CA PHE A 1024 -10.31 48.13 26.70
C PHE A 1024 -9.15 48.84 26.01
N SER A 1025 -7.92 48.54 26.41
CA SER A 1025 -6.72 49.11 25.79
C SER A 1025 -6.41 48.42 24.45
N LEU A 1026 -6.62 49.11 23.33
CA LEU A 1026 -6.23 48.62 22.01
C LEU A 1026 -4.69 48.61 21.89
N SER A 1027 -4.13 47.50 21.40
CA SER A 1027 -2.73 47.44 20.99
C SER A 1027 -2.59 47.79 19.50
N ASP A 1028 -1.37 48.12 19.06
CA ASP A 1028 -1.02 48.39 17.65
C ASP A 1028 -1.44 47.27 16.67
N THR A 1029 -1.75 46.07 17.17
CA THR A 1029 -2.16 44.90 16.40
C THR A 1029 -3.54 44.41 16.87
N PRO A 1030 -4.64 44.78 16.18
CA PRO A 1030 -6.01 44.53 16.65
C PRO A 1030 -6.36 43.05 16.74
N TRP A 1031 -5.86 42.20 15.84
CA TRP A 1031 -6.17 40.77 15.84
C TRP A 1031 -5.64 40.02 17.07
N ILE A 1032 -4.50 40.45 17.65
CA ILE A 1032 -3.93 39.84 18.87
C ILE A 1032 -4.84 40.16 20.07
N SER A 1033 -5.24 41.42 20.19
CA SER A 1033 -6.17 41.88 21.23
C SER A 1033 -7.51 41.14 21.13
N ALA A 1034 -8.01 40.92 19.90
CA ALA A 1034 -9.21 40.13 19.63
C ALA A 1034 -9.03 38.66 20.05
N ALA A 1035 -7.90 38.03 19.75
CA ALA A 1035 -7.64 36.63 20.13
C ALA A 1035 -7.68 36.45 21.66
N PHE A 1036 -7.01 37.33 22.42
CA PHE A 1036 -7.04 37.29 23.89
C PHE A 1036 -8.45 37.52 24.45
N LEU A 1037 -9.20 38.49 23.90
CA LEU A 1037 -10.57 38.76 24.34
C LEU A 1037 -11.50 37.57 24.03
N HIS A 1038 -11.39 36.98 22.84
CA HIS A 1038 -12.19 35.81 22.46
C HIS A 1038 -11.93 34.60 23.37
N PHE A 1039 -10.67 34.23 23.58
CA PHE A 1039 -10.33 33.05 24.37
C PHE A 1039 -10.60 33.24 25.87
N THR A 1040 -10.49 34.47 26.40
CA THR A 1040 -10.88 34.77 27.79
C THR A 1040 -12.39 34.67 27.99
N VAL A 1041 -13.19 35.18 27.05
CA VAL A 1041 -14.66 35.03 27.06
C VAL A 1041 -15.05 33.55 27.03
N GLN A 1042 -14.39 32.74 26.19
CA GLN A 1042 -14.67 31.30 26.08
C GLN A 1042 -14.38 30.56 27.40
N GLN A 1043 -13.33 30.94 28.14
CA GLN A 1043 -12.93 30.29 29.39
C GLN A 1043 -13.76 30.71 30.61
N GLN A 1044 -14.36 31.91 30.62
CA GLN A 1044 -15.05 32.46 31.79
C GLN A 1044 -16.56 32.15 31.88
N ALA A 1045 -17.14 31.42 30.91
CA ALA A 1045 -18.48 30.82 30.94
C ALA A 1045 -19.67 31.70 31.42
N ALA A 1046 -19.54 33.02 31.51
CA ALA A 1046 -20.61 33.92 31.96
C ALA A 1046 -21.52 34.28 30.77
N HIS A 1047 -22.56 33.47 30.58
CA HIS A 1047 -23.56 33.67 29.54
C HIS A 1047 -24.30 34.99 29.82
N GLY A 1048 -24.22 35.95 28.88
CA GLY A 1048 -24.97 37.21 28.92
C GLY A 1048 -24.16 38.51 29.08
N ARG A 1049 -22.87 38.48 29.41
CA ARG A 1049 -22.06 39.74 29.57
C ARG A 1049 -21.40 40.24 28.28
N MET A 1050 -21.43 39.45 27.21
CA MET A 1050 -20.70 39.78 25.97
C MET A 1050 -21.34 40.95 25.22
N ARG A 1051 -22.67 40.99 25.11
CA ARG A 1051 -23.41 42.12 24.52
C ARG A 1051 -23.13 43.46 25.21
N ASP A 1052 -23.14 43.48 26.55
CA ASP A 1052 -22.85 44.69 27.33
C ASP A 1052 -21.36 45.08 27.27
N ALA A 1053 -20.48 44.10 27.06
CA ALA A 1053 -19.06 44.35 26.80
C ALA A 1053 -18.85 44.95 25.38
N LEU A 1054 -19.47 44.38 24.35
CA LEU A 1054 -19.34 44.85 22.96
C LEU A 1054 -19.86 46.28 22.76
N LYS A 1055 -20.94 46.69 23.46
CA LYS A 1055 -21.45 48.07 23.44
C LYS A 1055 -20.48 49.10 24.05
N ARG A 1056 -19.54 48.67 24.91
CA ARG A 1056 -18.52 49.54 25.52
C ARG A 1056 -17.30 49.73 24.61
N VAL A 1057 -17.21 48.99 23.51
CA VAL A 1057 -16.10 49.10 22.57
C VAL A 1057 -16.34 50.32 21.67
N GLY A 1058 -15.43 51.30 21.71
CA GLY A 1058 -15.55 52.58 21.00
C GLY A 1058 -15.52 52.48 19.46
N SER A 1059 -15.72 53.61 18.77
CA SER A 1059 -15.84 53.70 17.31
C SER A 1059 -14.60 53.28 16.50
N ASP A 1060 -13.41 53.30 17.10
CA ASP A 1060 -12.13 53.01 16.42
C ASP A 1060 -11.77 51.51 16.41
N THR A 1061 -12.76 50.62 16.49
CA THR A 1061 -12.57 49.18 16.77
C THR A 1061 -13.09 48.23 15.70
N GLU A 1062 -13.35 48.73 14.49
CA GLU A 1062 -13.78 47.93 13.33
C GLU A 1062 -12.93 46.65 13.16
N GLN A 1063 -11.62 46.81 13.08
CA GLN A 1063 -10.70 45.68 12.88
C GLN A 1063 -10.73 44.68 14.04
N LEU A 1064 -10.99 45.13 15.27
CA LEU A 1064 -11.09 44.27 16.45
C LEU A 1064 -12.35 43.40 16.35
N LEU A 1065 -13.51 44.00 16.04
CA LEU A 1065 -14.79 43.31 15.92
C LEU A 1065 -14.79 42.30 14.77
N VAL A 1066 -14.20 42.64 13.62
CA VAL A 1066 -14.03 41.71 12.48
C VAL A 1066 -13.12 40.54 12.85
N CYS A 1067 -12.03 40.76 13.59
CA CYS A 1067 -11.18 39.66 14.09
C CYS A 1067 -11.91 38.76 15.10
N LEU A 1068 -12.75 39.33 15.98
CA LEU A 1068 -13.57 38.56 16.92
C LEU A 1068 -14.60 37.69 16.20
N LEU A 1069 -15.21 38.21 15.14
CA LEU A 1069 -16.11 37.45 14.28
C LEU A 1069 -15.38 36.25 13.67
N PHE A 1070 -14.16 36.43 13.15
CA PHE A 1070 -13.36 35.35 12.56
C PHE A 1070 -13.11 34.20 13.55
N PHE A 1071 -12.63 34.49 14.77
CA PHE A 1071 -12.39 33.44 15.77
C PHE A 1071 -13.70 32.73 16.19
N SER A 1072 -14.81 33.48 16.27
CA SER A 1072 -16.13 32.91 16.61
C SER A 1072 -16.67 31.99 15.49
N LEU A 1073 -16.42 32.34 14.21
CA LEU A 1073 -16.75 31.49 13.06
C LEU A 1073 -15.97 30.17 13.09
N MET A 1074 -14.71 30.19 13.51
CA MET A 1074 -13.87 29.00 13.61
C MET A 1074 -14.35 28.07 14.73
N ASP A 1075 -14.79 28.63 15.85
CA ASP A 1075 -15.46 27.88 16.92
C ASP A 1075 -16.83 27.32 16.49
N LEU A 1076 -17.57 28.04 15.63
CA LEU A 1076 -18.82 27.53 15.05
C LEU A 1076 -18.54 26.31 14.16
N ILE A 1077 -17.50 26.36 13.31
CA ILE A 1077 -17.10 25.21 12.49
C ILE A 1077 -16.64 24.04 13.38
N LEU A 1078 -15.85 24.32 14.41
CA LEU A 1078 -15.42 23.32 15.39
C LEU A 1078 -16.60 22.58 16.05
N THR A 1079 -17.57 23.34 16.57
CA THR A 1079 -18.74 22.77 17.24
C THR A 1079 -19.63 21.97 16.28
N ARG A 1080 -19.62 22.29 14.97
CA ARG A 1080 -20.29 21.51 13.92
C ARG A 1080 -19.55 20.21 13.58
N LEU A 1081 -18.22 20.22 13.58
CA LEU A 1081 -17.39 19.04 13.29
C LEU A 1081 -17.34 18.05 14.47
N ALA A 1082 -17.28 18.54 15.70
CA ALA A 1082 -17.19 17.74 16.93
C ALA A 1082 -18.16 18.26 18.00
N PRO A 1083 -19.48 18.02 17.86
CA PRO A 1083 -20.47 18.46 18.84
C PRO A 1083 -20.31 17.66 20.13
N LYS A 1084 -19.81 18.28 21.21
CA LYS A 1084 -19.76 17.63 22.53
C LYS A 1084 -21.12 17.66 23.23
N GLN A 1085 -21.92 18.70 22.98
CA GLN A 1085 -23.32 18.85 23.44
C GLN A 1085 -24.14 19.64 22.40
N GLY A 1086 -25.42 19.31 22.20
CA GLY A 1086 -26.27 19.97 21.19
C GLY A 1086 -26.51 21.47 21.43
N THR A 1087 -26.34 21.94 22.67
CA THR A 1087 -26.47 23.34 23.09
C THR A 1087 -25.28 24.22 22.69
N GLU A 1088 -24.07 23.66 22.50
CA GLU A 1088 -22.86 24.44 22.21
C GLU A 1088 -22.91 25.13 20.83
N VAL A 1089 -23.44 24.44 19.82
CA VAL A 1089 -23.58 25.01 18.45
C VAL A 1089 -24.46 26.25 18.46
N GLN A 1090 -25.54 26.23 19.23
CA GLN A 1090 -26.47 27.35 19.33
C GLN A 1090 -25.83 28.53 20.08
N THR A 1091 -25.07 28.27 21.16
CA THR A 1091 -24.34 29.33 21.86
C THR A 1091 -23.24 29.98 21.01
N SER A 1092 -22.52 29.20 20.19
CA SER A 1092 -21.51 29.73 19.27
C SER A 1092 -22.15 30.54 18.14
N LEU A 1093 -23.30 30.08 17.64
CA LEU A 1093 -24.07 30.82 16.64
C LEU A 1093 -24.58 32.15 17.21
N GLU A 1094 -25.19 32.14 18.40
CA GLU A 1094 -25.67 33.35 19.08
C GLU A 1094 -24.55 34.40 19.25
N ARG A 1095 -23.34 33.98 19.64
CA ARG A 1095 -22.17 34.88 19.71
C ARG A 1095 -21.81 35.51 18.37
N CYS A 1096 -21.81 34.73 17.28
CA CYS A 1096 -21.56 35.26 15.95
C CYS A 1096 -22.63 36.28 15.54
N LEU A 1097 -23.91 36.01 15.83
CA LEU A 1097 -25.02 36.92 15.51
C LEU A 1097 -24.94 38.22 16.33
N GLU A 1098 -24.54 38.16 17.60
CA GLU A 1098 -24.37 39.36 18.43
C GLU A 1098 -23.23 40.27 17.95
N ILE A 1099 -22.10 39.69 17.55
CA ILE A 1099 -20.97 40.46 17.00
C ILE A 1099 -21.35 41.10 15.67
N LEU A 1100 -22.04 40.35 14.79
CA LEU A 1100 -22.53 40.85 13.51
C LEU A 1100 -23.53 41.99 13.69
N GLY A 1101 -24.46 41.86 14.64
CA GLY A 1101 -25.42 42.93 14.96
C GLY A 1101 -24.71 44.24 15.35
N CYS A 1102 -23.66 44.17 16.17
CA CYS A 1102 -22.86 45.35 16.52
C CYS A 1102 -22.11 45.95 15.31
N LEU A 1103 -21.57 45.11 14.42
CA LEU A 1103 -20.91 45.56 13.19
C LEU A 1103 -21.90 46.28 12.24
N GLU A 1104 -23.13 45.79 12.15
CA GLU A 1104 -24.19 46.40 11.34
C GLU A 1104 -24.69 47.74 11.92
N GLU A 1105 -24.87 47.81 13.25
CA GLU A 1105 -25.25 49.05 13.96
C GLU A 1105 -24.21 50.16 13.77
N GLN A 1106 -22.92 49.82 13.79
CA GLN A 1106 -21.82 50.75 13.55
C GLN A 1106 -21.56 50.98 12.05
N GLY A 1107 -22.05 50.07 11.20
CA GLY A 1107 -22.03 50.22 9.77
C GLY A 1107 -20.70 49.90 9.08
N MET A 1108 -19.97 48.95 9.66
CA MET A 1108 -18.64 48.52 9.26
C MET A 1108 -18.70 47.31 8.31
N SER A 1109 -17.69 47.17 7.44
CA SER A 1109 -17.68 46.11 6.43
C SER A 1109 -16.92 44.87 6.90
N TRP A 1110 -17.58 43.71 6.89
CA TRP A 1110 -17.02 42.43 7.38
C TRP A 1110 -16.83 41.39 6.26
N LEU A 1111 -17.32 41.67 5.05
CA LEU A 1111 -17.25 40.77 3.90
C LEU A 1111 -15.84 40.40 3.45
N ALA A 1112 -14.84 41.23 3.76
CA ALA A 1112 -13.43 40.97 3.45
C ALA A 1112 -12.93 39.61 4.02
N LEU A 1113 -13.55 39.09 5.08
CA LEU A 1113 -13.23 37.78 5.65
C LEU A 1113 -13.56 36.61 4.70
N PHE A 1114 -14.53 36.77 3.82
CA PHE A 1114 -15.09 35.69 2.99
C PHE A 1114 -14.65 35.76 1.52
N HIS A 1115 -13.82 36.73 1.12
CA HIS A 1115 -13.33 36.80 -0.26
C HIS A 1115 -12.33 35.67 -0.55
N SER A 1116 -12.46 34.97 -1.67
CA SER A 1116 -11.54 33.89 -2.06
C SER A 1116 -10.18 34.39 -2.57
N ALA A 1117 -10.10 35.54 -3.24
CA ALA A 1117 -8.86 36.05 -3.84
C ALA A 1117 -7.85 36.58 -2.80
N GLU A 1118 -6.59 36.12 -2.85
CA GLU A 1118 -5.53 36.50 -1.90
C GLU A 1118 -5.21 38.01 -1.90
N LYS A 1119 -5.41 38.71 -3.02
CA LYS A 1119 -5.03 40.12 -3.20
C LYS A 1119 -6.03 41.12 -2.60
N ASP A 1120 -7.28 40.70 -2.37
CA ASP A 1120 -8.37 41.59 -1.94
C ASP A 1120 -8.70 41.50 -0.43
N ARG A 1121 -7.99 40.63 0.32
CA ARG A 1121 -8.26 40.38 1.75
C ARG A 1121 -7.65 41.41 2.72
N GLY A 1122 -6.82 42.34 2.24
CA GLY A 1122 -6.21 43.40 3.06
C GLY A 1122 -5.55 42.89 4.36
N PRO A 1123 -5.75 43.54 5.52
CA PRO A 1123 -5.11 43.14 6.79
C PRO A 1123 -5.56 41.77 7.33
N TYR A 1124 -6.61 41.17 6.77
CA TYR A 1124 -7.21 39.91 7.24
C TYR A 1124 -6.55 38.65 6.64
N GLN A 1125 -5.62 38.81 5.70
CA GLN A 1125 -4.83 37.69 5.16
C GLN A 1125 -4.07 36.93 6.25
N ILE A 1126 -3.65 37.64 7.30
CA ILE A 1126 -2.95 37.09 8.48
C ILE A 1126 -3.85 36.11 9.26
N LEU A 1127 -5.17 36.35 9.31
CA LEU A 1127 -6.11 35.47 10.01
C LEU A 1127 -6.29 34.15 9.25
N HIS A 1128 -6.41 34.23 7.92
CA HIS A 1128 -6.53 33.05 7.06
C HIS A 1128 -5.25 32.23 7.05
N SER A 1129 -4.07 32.85 7.06
CA SER A 1129 -2.82 32.09 7.18
C SER A 1129 -2.68 31.37 8.53
N ALA A 1130 -3.39 31.84 9.56
CA ALA A 1130 -3.46 31.18 10.87
C ALA A 1130 -4.47 30.02 10.95
N ALA A 1131 -5.40 29.91 10.00
CA ALA A 1131 -6.44 28.89 10.00
C ALA A 1131 -6.03 27.65 9.19
N SER A 1132 -6.54 26.48 9.59
CA SER A 1132 -6.41 25.24 8.82
C SER A 1132 -7.14 25.32 7.49
N ASP A 1133 -6.56 24.70 6.45
CA ASP A 1133 -7.17 24.60 5.13
C ASP A 1133 -8.53 23.91 5.17
N GLN A 1134 -8.71 22.92 6.06
CA GLN A 1134 -10.00 22.25 6.28
C GLN A 1134 -11.05 23.19 6.86
N TYR A 1135 -10.66 24.14 7.71
CA TYR A 1135 -11.60 25.10 8.30
C TYR A 1135 -11.93 26.22 7.32
N ILE A 1136 -10.95 26.65 6.52
CA ILE A 1136 -11.15 27.63 5.46
C ILE A 1136 -12.09 27.05 4.39
N SER A 1137 -11.93 25.77 4.02
CA SER A 1137 -12.85 25.14 3.08
C SER A 1137 -14.28 25.04 3.63
N LEU A 1138 -14.47 24.93 4.94
CA LEU A 1138 -15.79 24.87 5.58
C LEU A 1138 -16.41 26.23 5.91
N LEU A 1139 -15.70 27.33 5.61
CA LEU A 1139 -16.20 28.70 5.82
C LEU A 1139 -17.54 29.01 5.13
N PRO A 1140 -17.85 28.49 3.92
CA PRO A 1140 -19.17 28.66 3.30
C PRO A 1140 -20.34 28.15 4.15
N ILE A 1141 -20.14 27.05 4.88
CA ILE A 1141 -21.17 26.47 5.76
C ILE A 1141 -21.44 27.40 6.94
N ALA A 1142 -20.37 28.02 7.47
CA ALA A 1142 -20.50 29.01 8.54
C ALA A 1142 -21.20 30.29 8.03
N PHE A 1143 -20.86 30.78 6.83
CA PHE A 1143 -21.51 31.94 6.21
C PHE A 1143 -23.04 31.74 6.07
N TYR A 1144 -23.47 30.62 5.49
CA TYR A 1144 -24.89 30.32 5.32
C TYR A 1144 -25.61 29.92 6.62
N SER A 1145 -24.87 29.64 7.70
CA SER A 1145 -25.48 29.50 9.03
C SER A 1145 -25.91 30.85 9.62
N LEU A 1146 -25.36 31.96 9.11
CA LEU A 1146 -25.63 33.33 9.58
C LEU A 1146 -26.78 34.04 8.84
N ILE A 1147 -27.52 33.34 7.98
CA ILE A 1147 -28.71 33.86 7.27
C ILE A 1147 -29.66 34.68 8.16
N PRO A 1148 -29.92 34.32 9.44
CA PRO A 1148 -30.81 35.12 10.30
C PRO A 1148 -30.38 36.59 10.50
N CYS A 1149 -29.12 36.94 10.28
CA CYS A 1149 -28.63 38.32 10.37
C CYS A 1149 -28.76 39.12 9.07
N PHE A 1150 -29.02 38.50 7.92
CA PHE A 1150 -29.00 39.21 6.63
C PHE A 1150 -30.30 40.01 6.41
N HIS A 1151 -30.29 41.29 6.81
CA HIS A 1151 -31.40 42.23 6.64
C HIS A 1151 -31.32 43.01 5.31
N GLN A 1152 -32.47 43.54 4.85
CA GLN A 1152 -32.57 44.29 3.58
C GLN A 1152 -31.63 45.49 3.48
N ASN A 1153 -31.28 46.11 4.61
CA ASN A 1153 -30.35 47.25 4.65
C ASN A 1153 -28.93 46.88 4.22
N LEU A 1154 -28.50 45.63 4.45
CA LEU A 1154 -27.15 45.16 4.12
C LEU A 1154 -26.98 44.97 2.61
N LEU A 1155 -28.02 44.46 1.94
CA LEU A 1155 -28.08 44.28 0.48
C LEU A 1155 -27.99 45.60 -0.31
N HIS A 1156 -28.45 46.71 0.29
CA HIS A 1156 -28.38 48.03 -0.32
C HIS A 1156 -27.09 48.79 0.01
N ARG A 1157 -26.50 48.53 1.18
CA ARG A 1157 -25.32 49.23 1.68
C ARG A 1157 -24.02 48.70 1.09
N GLU A 1158 -23.87 47.38 0.96
CA GLU A 1158 -22.62 46.74 0.53
C GLU A 1158 -22.70 46.18 -0.91
N GLN A 1159 -21.89 46.76 -1.80
CA GLN A 1159 -21.90 46.40 -3.23
C GLN A 1159 -21.25 45.04 -3.52
N THR A 1160 -20.37 44.56 -2.64
CA THR A 1160 -19.64 43.27 -2.78
C THR A 1160 -20.38 42.07 -2.19
N PHE A 1161 -21.48 42.28 -1.46
CA PHE A 1161 -22.23 41.20 -0.79
C PHE A 1161 -22.69 40.10 -1.76
N LEU A 1162 -23.28 40.50 -2.89
CA LEU A 1162 -23.83 39.56 -3.87
C LEU A 1162 -22.73 38.69 -4.50
N TYR A 1163 -21.56 39.27 -4.77
CA TYR A 1163 -20.40 38.54 -5.29
C TYR A 1163 -19.90 37.49 -4.29
N VAL A 1164 -19.70 37.88 -3.03
CA VAL A 1164 -19.22 36.97 -1.97
C VAL A 1164 -20.23 35.84 -1.70
N ALA A 1165 -21.53 36.14 -1.67
CA ALA A 1165 -22.55 35.12 -1.44
C ALA A 1165 -22.55 34.06 -2.56
N VAL A 1166 -22.46 34.47 -3.82
CA VAL A 1166 -22.39 33.56 -4.97
C VAL A 1166 -21.09 32.72 -4.95
N ASP A 1167 -19.95 33.32 -4.62
CA ASP A 1167 -18.67 32.60 -4.49
C ASP A 1167 -18.73 31.53 -3.38
N MET A 1168 -19.21 31.89 -2.19
CA MET A 1168 -19.39 30.94 -1.07
C MET A 1168 -20.35 29.80 -1.43
N TYR A 1169 -21.44 30.08 -2.15
CA TYR A 1169 -22.38 29.03 -2.58
C TYR A 1169 -21.73 28.06 -3.56
N THR A 1170 -20.96 28.57 -4.52
CA THR A 1170 -20.23 27.77 -5.51
C THR A 1170 -19.22 26.86 -4.81
N GLN A 1171 -18.48 27.37 -3.83
CA GLN A 1171 -17.53 26.57 -3.03
C GLN A 1171 -18.26 25.50 -2.18
N MET A 1172 -19.42 25.83 -1.62
CA MET A 1172 -20.24 24.87 -0.86
C MET A 1172 -20.76 23.72 -1.74
N LEU A 1173 -21.15 24.02 -2.98
CA LEU A 1173 -21.56 23.01 -3.96
C LEU A 1173 -20.39 22.11 -4.39
N ARG A 1174 -19.19 22.68 -4.63
CA ARG A 1174 -17.98 21.89 -4.95
C ARG A 1174 -17.66 20.85 -3.87
N LEU A 1175 -17.68 21.25 -2.59
CA LEU A 1175 -17.45 20.33 -1.47
C LEU A 1175 -18.46 19.18 -1.43
N TYR A 1176 -19.71 19.45 -1.81
CA TYR A 1176 -20.77 18.45 -1.83
C TYR A 1176 -20.66 17.50 -3.04
N VAL A 1177 -20.33 18.03 -4.22
CA VAL A 1177 -20.18 17.26 -5.47
C VAL A 1177 -18.92 16.39 -5.47
N GLU A 1178 -17.81 16.86 -4.89
CA GLU A 1178 -16.56 16.11 -4.76
C GLU A 1178 -16.64 14.98 -3.70
N GLY A 1179 -17.75 14.88 -2.95
CA GLY A 1179 -17.95 13.82 -1.96
C GLY A 1179 -17.05 13.93 -0.73
N GLU A 1180 -16.45 15.11 -0.49
CA GLU A 1180 -15.61 15.36 0.67
C GLU A 1180 -16.46 15.47 1.95
N ASN A 1181 -16.75 14.33 2.59
CA ASN A 1181 -17.16 14.35 3.99
C ASN A 1181 -15.91 14.58 4.86
N PRO A 1182 -15.74 15.75 5.52
CA PRO A 1182 -14.65 15.93 6.47
C PRO A 1182 -14.82 14.95 7.64
N GLN A 1183 -13.73 14.24 7.97
CA GLN A 1183 -13.70 13.18 8.97
C GLN A 1183 -13.90 13.70 10.40
N ARG A 1184 -14.65 12.90 11.16
CA ARG A 1184 -14.58 12.79 12.63
C ARG A 1184 -13.14 12.55 13.06
N SER A 1185 -12.63 13.36 13.98
CA SER A 1185 -11.48 13.00 14.79
C SER A 1185 -11.96 12.14 15.97
N ASP A 1186 -11.66 10.85 15.93
CA ASP A 1186 -11.83 9.96 17.08
C ASP A 1186 -10.76 10.28 18.13
N GLN A 1187 -11.15 11.02 19.17
CA GLN A 1187 -10.46 11.02 20.46
C GLN A 1187 -11.45 10.62 21.56
N GLY A 1188 -11.26 9.42 22.10
CA GLY A 1188 -11.73 9.02 23.43
C GLY A 1188 -13.19 8.57 23.50
N GLY A 1189 -13.38 7.26 23.63
CA GLY A 1189 -14.68 6.68 23.97
C GLY A 1189 -15.19 7.20 25.31
N GLN A 1190 -16.30 7.93 25.28
CA GLN A 1190 -17.35 7.90 26.28
C GLN A 1190 -18.69 8.00 25.55
N SER A 1191 -19.57 7.08 25.88
CA SER A 1191 -20.95 6.98 25.41
C SER A 1191 -21.65 8.34 25.42
N LEU A 1192 -22.02 8.87 24.25
CA LEU A 1192 -23.08 9.87 24.14
C LEU A 1192 -23.99 9.60 22.96
N GLN A 1193 -25.27 9.70 23.30
CA GLN A 1193 -26.44 9.33 22.52
C GLN A 1193 -26.55 10.11 21.21
N SER A 1194 -27.29 9.50 20.29
CA SER A 1194 -27.76 10.04 19.02
C SER A 1194 -28.02 11.55 19.03
N VAL A 1195 -27.25 12.30 18.25
CA VAL A 1195 -27.69 13.59 17.72
C VAL A 1195 -27.78 13.43 16.21
N LYS A 1196 -29.00 13.64 15.72
CA LYS A 1196 -29.44 13.48 14.33
C LYS A 1196 -28.52 14.25 13.38
N HIS A 1197 -28.24 13.66 12.22
CA HIS A 1197 -27.90 14.40 11.01
C HIS A 1197 -28.93 15.53 10.84
N MET A 1198 -28.57 16.76 11.18
CA MET A 1198 -29.27 17.95 10.69
C MET A 1198 -28.62 18.26 9.34
N ASP A 1199 -29.43 18.02 8.31
CA ASP A 1199 -29.20 18.03 6.87
C ASP A 1199 -28.22 19.09 6.33
N SER A 1200 -27.05 18.65 5.86
CA SER A 1200 -26.19 19.45 4.96
C SER A 1200 -26.97 19.93 3.73
N LEU A 1201 -27.95 19.14 3.30
CA LEU A 1201 -28.88 19.46 2.21
C LEU A 1201 -29.86 20.58 2.57
N GLU A 1202 -30.22 20.74 3.84
CA GLU A 1202 -31.10 21.81 4.34
C GLU A 1202 -30.38 23.16 4.32
N VAL A 1203 -29.07 23.18 4.60
CA VAL A 1203 -28.26 24.40 4.47
C VAL A 1203 -28.10 24.80 3.01
N ILE A 1204 -27.87 23.85 2.09
CA ILE A 1204 -27.80 24.11 0.64
C ILE A 1204 -29.12 24.65 0.10
N THR A 1205 -30.25 24.05 0.49
CA THR A 1205 -31.58 24.51 0.03
C THR A 1205 -31.94 25.88 0.59
N LYS A 1206 -31.65 26.16 1.87
CA LYS A 1206 -31.81 27.50 2.46
C LYS A 1206 -30.91 28.54 1.79
N ALA A 1207 -29.66 28.20 1.50
CA ALA A 1207 -28.71 29.07 0.80
C ALA A 1207 -29.22 29.44 -0.61
N ARG A 1208 -29.68 28.45 -1.38
CA ARG A 1208 -30.23 28.64 -2.73
C ARG A 1208 -31.47 29.54 -2.71
N GLN A 1209 -32.41 29.29 -1.80
CA GLN A 1209 -33.61 30.12 -1.64
C GLN A 1209 -33.26 31.57 -1.28
N PHE A 1210 -32.32 31.77 -0.35
CA PHE A 1210 -31.86 33.09 0.05
C PHE A 1210 -31.20 33.85 -1.11
N LEU A 1211 -30.34 33.19 -1.90
CA LEU A 1211 -29.67 33.79 -3.05
C LEU A 1211 -30.66 34.23 -4.12
N LEU A 1212 -31.60 33.37 -4.53
CA LEU A 1212 -32.62 33.72 -5.53
C LEU A 1212 -33.45 34.93 -5.13
N HIS A 1213 -33.78 35.04 -3.83
CA HIS A 1213 -34.51 36.19 -3.28
C HIS A 1213 -33.66 37.46 -3.19
N SER A 1214 -32.37 37.32 -2.89
CA SER A 1214 -31.43 38.45 -2.78
C SER A 1214 -31.08 39.05 -4.14
N ILE A 1215 -30.91 38.22 -5.17
CA ILE A 1215 -30.63 38.64 -6.56
C ILE A 1215 -31.71 39.60 -7.08
N ALA A 1216 -32.99 39.32 -6.80
CA ALA A 1216 -34.11 40.16 -7.23
C ALA A 1216 -34.17 41.53 -6.54
N ARG A 1217 -33.46 41.73 -5.42
CA ARG A 1217 -33.56 42.92 -4.56
C ARG A 1217 -32.29 43.78 -4.53
N CYS A 1218 -31.17 43.28 -5.07
CA CYS A 1218 -29.90 44.02 -5.09
C CYS A 1218 -29.88 45.15 -6.13
N PRO A 1219 -29.19 46.27 -5.86
CA PRO A 1219 -29.04 47.36 -6.82
C PRO A 1219 -28.14 46.96 -8.00
N LYS A 1220 -28.38 47.53 -9.19
CA LYS A 1220 -27.62 47.22 -10.43
C LYS A 1220 -26.10 47.40 -10.31
N LYS A 1221 -25.64 48.23 -9.38
CA LYS A 1221 -24.21 48.46 -9.10
C LYS A 1221 -23.50 47.25 -8.47
N SER A 1222 -24.23 46.34 -7.82
CA SER A 1222 -23.65 45.13 -7.21
C SER A 1222 -23.33 44.01 -8.23
N PHE A 1223 -23.71 44.17 -9.50
CA PHE A 1223 -23.52 43.16 -10.55
C PHE A 1223 -22.21 43.33 -11.35
N ILE A 1224 -21.40 44.35 -11.06
CA ILE A 1224 -20.21 44.73 -11.86
C ILE A 1224 -19.12 43.64 -11.87
N HIS A 1225 -18.94 42.89 -10.78
CA HIS A 1225 -17.90 41.85 -10.65
C HIS A 1225 -18.40 40.41 -10.88
N ILE A 1226 -19.69 40.22 -11.17
CA ILE A 1226 -20.31 38.88 -11.26
C ILE A 1226 -19.89 38.11 -12.52
N GLN A 1227 -19.38 38.80 -13.55
CA GLN A 1227 -18.95 38.18 -14.81
C GLN A 1227 -17.90 37.07 -14.62
N GLN A 1228 -17.06 37.16 -13.57
CA GLN A 1228 -16.02 36.16 -13.27
C GLN A 1228 -16.57 34.88 -12.60
N LEU A 1229 -17.81 34.91 -12.07
CA LEU A 1229 -18.44 33.79 -11.35
C LEU A 1229 -19.55 33.09 -12.17
N LEU A 1230 -19.89 33.58 -13.36
CA LEU A 1230 -20.95 33.02 -14.21
C LEU A 1230 -20.58 31.65 -14.80
N ASP A 1231 -19.31 31.44 -15.15
CA ASP A 1231 -18.80 30.18 -15.72
C ASP A 1231 -18.83 29.02 -14.70
N PRO A 1232 -18.30 29.15 -13.47
CA PRO A 1232 -18.40 28.08 -12.49
C PRO A 1232 -19.85 27.84 -11.99
N CYS A 1233 -20.75 28.83 -12.04
CA CYS A 1233 -22.15 28.62 -11.72
C CYS A 1233 -22.90 27.79 -12.79
N GLU A 1234 -22.43 27.78 -14.05
CA GLU A 1234 -23.03 26.99 -15.14
C GLU A 1234 -22.89 25.48 -14.91
N GLU A 1235 -21.76 25.05 -14.34
CA GLU A 1235 -21.49 23.65 -14.06
C GLU A 1235 -22.31 23.10 -12.87
N PHE A 1236 -22.58 23.92 -11.86
CA PHE A 1236 -23.16 23.46 -10.59
C PHE A 1236 -24.64 23.85 -10.35
N ASP A 1237 -25.13 25.01 -10.80
CA ASP A 1237 -26.54 25.43 -10.62
C ASP A 1237 -27.04 26.41 -11.72
N PRO A 1238 -27.68 25.92 -12.80
CA PRO A 1238 -28.09 26.73 -13.94
C PRO A 1238 -29.22 27.73 -13.64
N GLU A 1239 -30.01 27.52 -12.58
CA GLU A 1239 -31.12 28.43 -12.23
C GLU A 1239 -30.62 29.72 -11.58
N VAL A 1240 -29.59 29.62 -10.74
CA VAL A 1240 -28.94 30.81 -10.13
C VAL A 1240 -28.25 31.65 -11.21
N LYS A 1241 -27.60 31.00 -12.20
CA LYS A 1241 -27.05 31.70 -13.38
C LYS A 1241 -28.13 32.44 -14.16
N ALA A 1242 -29.26 31.80 -14.45
CA ALA A 1242 -30.35 32.44 -15.18
C ALA A 1242 -30.90 33.68 -14.45
N ALA A 1243 -31.05 33.61 -13.12
CA ALA A 1243 -31.49 34.73 -12.30
C ALA A 1243 -30.48 35.90 -12.29
N LEU A 1244 -29.17 35.59 -12.18
CA LEU A 1244 -28.09 36.59 -12.26
C LEU A 1244 -28.02 37.25 -13.65
N PHE A 1245 -28.15 36.47 -14.72
CA PHE A 1245 -28.11 36.96 -16.09
C PHE A 1245 -29.32 37.83 -16.45
N HIS A 1246 -30.52 37.46 -15.98
CA HIS A 1246 -31.75 38.22 -16.19
C HIS A 1246 -31.70 39.58 -15.47
N SER A 1247 -31.15 39.63 -14.25
CA SER A 1247 -31.08 40.86 -13.44
C SER A 1247 -29.95 41.82 -13.88
N TRP A 1248 -28.95 41.31 -14.60
CA TRP A 1248 -27.84 42.09 -15.15
C TRP A 1248 -28.20 42.87 -16.43
N LYS A 1249 -29.15 42.40 -17.25
CA LYS A 1249 -29.53 43.10 -18.50
C LYS A 1249 -30.16 44.48 -18.22
N PRO A 1250 -29.65 45.57 -18.81
CA PRO A 1250 -30.31 46.87 -18.71
C PRO A 1250 -31.65 46.87 -19.49
N PRO A 1251 -32.69 47.60 -19.04
CA PRO A 1251 -33.89 47.78 -19.84
C PRO A 1251 -33.51 48.59 -21.08
N VAL A 1252 -33.73 48.00 -22.25
CA VAL A 1252 -33.77 48.75 -23.51
C VAL A 1252 -34.90 49.77 -23.38
N ALA A 1253 -34.61 51.04 -23.67
CA ALA A 1253 -35.62 52.09 -23.71
C ALA A 1253 -36.78 51.64 -24.62
N GLU A 1254 -38.01 51.83 -24.15
CA GLU A 1254 -39.20 51.75 -25.00
C GLU A 1254 -39.08 52.83 -26.08
N ASP A 1255 -38.54 52.47 -27.24
CA ASP A 1255 -38.84 53.15 -28.49
C ASP A 1255 -39.90 52.33 -29.24
N PHE A 1256 -40.88 53.07 -29.72
CA PHE A 1256 -42.17 52.67 -30.25
C PHE A 1256 -42.10 51.56 -31.31
N TYR A 1257 -43.17 50.77 -31.33
CA TYR A 1257 -43.62 49.92 -32.44
C TYR A 1257 -43.28 50.53 -33.82
N ASP A 1258 -42.55 49.76 -34.62
CA ASP A 1258 -42.91 49.57 -36.03
C ASP A 1258 -42.77 48.08 -36.37
N GLU A 1259 -43.90 47.50 -36.77
CA GLU A 1259 -44.03 46.13 -37.24
C GLU A 1259 -43.27 45.91 -38.57
N PRO A 1260 -43.00 44.64 -38.93
CA PRO A 1260 -41.95 44.27 -39.87
C PRO A 1260 -42.44 44.26 -41.33
N ALA A 1261 -41.52 44.56 -42.24
CA ALA A 1261 -41.61 44.11 -43.62
C ALA A 1261 -40.67 42.92 -43.86
N LEU A 1262 -41.31 41.73 -43.88
CA LEU A 1262 -41.20 40.69 -44.91
C LEU A 1262 -40.05 39.66 -44.92
N PHE A 1263 -40.53 38.41 -44.99
CA PHE A 1263 -39.98 37.12 -45.44
C PHE A 1263 -39.21 36.25 -44.44
#